data_AF-A0A4R7K1P5-F1
#
_entry.id   AF-A0A4R7K1P5-F1
#
_cell.length_a   1.000
_cell.length_b   1.000
_cell.length_c   1.000
_cell.angle_alpha   90.00
_cell.angle_beta   90.00
_cell.angle_gamma   90.00
#
_symmetry.space_group_name_H-M   'P 1'
#
loop_
_entity.id
_entity.type
_entity.pdbx_description
1 polymer ?
#
loop_
_entity_poly.entity_id
_entity_poly.type
_entity_poly.pdbx_seq_one_letter_code
_entity_poly.pdbx_strand_id
1 'polypeptide(L)'
;MNKITLRTIFIVFLLFFVAYSCSTKDEVISYDLVTSVQPEEGGEVTPIEGNFISDTEVKITATATEGYFFKTWAGASLDSTNVINLRMDSDKQLTAIFEKLDMDGDGISDDLDECSDTPKGETVDAKGCSNSQKDTDGDGVTDDLDTCLNTPYGETIDSKGCSDSQKDTDDDGITDDLDQCQNTPDGETVDSRGCSETQVDTDGDTVTDDFDQCPNTPKGETVDSEGCSDSQKDTDGDGITDDLDQCDNTPNGETVDSRGCSETQVDTDGDTVSDDFDQCPNTLNGEAVDSQGCSYSQKDTDGDGITDDLDQCDNTPNGETVDPLGCSNTQTDTDNDGLADDLDTCPNTPDGEIVDSEGCSDSQKDSDGDGVFDDADQCIDTPNGETVDANGCSNSQVDNSAPEVINITISGITSTSFNVNWNLNEISKGYIQFGTSSGVYVASTAIENNFFDSHAQTIGGNNPFPLNSGTTYYWQIYVEDEYGNTGFSEEQTTTIAQEQSLTYVPDDAFEQYLIDSGYDDFMDDYVSTAILAEITTLSLNAWSVYGVSRRLITDFTGLQDFTSLQELVFSGMDELNSQNLDLTNNINLRKLTILDCSFFDGVDLSHNTLLEELIFRGDDGTCLTNVKNLDLINNQNLKTLKMFWAPVDNLNLVLSHAKSLENLIIGRLSDYNTYSLDLSNNINLRNLQIDDYLRLPEQINLRNGSNDKLESIIMSDWGVTSSHSVCLEVDNPIYVESILQISVNSGRTFNIVTDCND
;
A
#
# COMPACT_ATOMS: atom_id res chain seq x y z
N MET A 1 55.65 -117.91 -8.66
CA MET A 1 56.20 -118.76 -9.74
C MET A 1 56.90 -117.83 -10.71
N ASN A 2 58.23 -117.96 -10.86
CA ASN A 2 59.09 -117.59 -12.01
C ASN A 2 58.79 -116.27 -12.78
N LYS A 3 59.73 -115.40 -13.15
CA LYS A 3 61.20 -115.23 -13.06
C LYS A 3 61.49 -114.03 -14.02
N ILE A 4 62.71 -113.47 -13.97
CA ILE A 4 63.41 -112.71 -15.03
C ILE A 4 63.17 -111.17 -15.01
N THR A 5 64.02 -110.35 -14.37
CA THR A 5 65.40 -109.87 -14.73
C THR A 5 65.38 -108.72 -15.76
N LEU A 6 66.19 -107.64 -15.74
CA LEU A 6 67.31 -107.20 -14.89
C LEU A 6 67.94 -105.93 -15.53
N ARG A 7 68.36 -104.97 -14.69
CA ARG A 7 69.47 -103.98 -14.84
C ARG A 7 69.31 -102.83 -15.87
N THR A 8 69.79 -101.61 -15.62
CA THR A 8 71.10 -101.22 -15.04
C THR A 8 71.00 -99.77 -14.50
N ILE A 9 71.09 -99.52 -13.18
CA ILE A 9 72.26 -99.06 -12.37
C ILE A 9 72.96 -97.78 -12.89
N PHE A 10 72.87 -96.69 -12.09
CA PHE A 10 73.76 -95.54 -11.81
C PHE A 10 72.82 -94.34 -11.52
N ILE A 11 72.67 -93.73 -10.34
CA ILE A 11 73.60 -93.29 -9.29
C ILE A 11 72.79 -93.14 -7.98
N VAL A 12 73.36 -93.62 -6.88
CA VAL A 12 72.88 -93.42 -5.50
C VAL A 12 73.76 -92.32 -4.87
N PHE A 13 73.20 -91.60 -3.91
CA PHE A 13 73.82 -90.69 -2.93
C PHE A 13 73.89 -89.20 -3.29
N LEU A 14 72.76 -88.51 -3.10
CA LEU A 14 72.72 -87.35 -2.19
C LEU A 14 71.28 -87.07 -1.72
N LEU A 15 71.14 -86.76 -0.43
CA LEU A 15 69.99 -86.14 0.24
C LEU A 15 68.85 -87.08 0.71
N PHE A 16 69.08 -87.65 1.89
CA PHE A 16 68.10 -88.28 2.77
C PHE A 16 67.87 -87.35 3.98
N PHE A 17 66.96 -86.39 3.85
CA PHE A 17 66.32 -85.57 4.90
C PHE A 17 65.28 -84.77 4.09
N VAL A 18 63.96 -84.97 4.20
CA VAL A 18 63.09 -84.66 5.33
C VAL A 18 61.80 -85.49 5.21
N ALA A 19 61.23 -85.80 6.38
CA ALA A 19 60.03 -86.58 6.62
C ALA A 19 58.71 -85.85 6.29
N TYR A 20 57.65 -86.64 6.10
CA TYR A 20 56.23 -86.36 6.38
C TYR A 20 55.60 -85.06 5.83
N SER A 21 54.72 -85.18 4.85
CA SER A 21 53.35 -84.63 5.00
C SER A 21 52.38 -85.29 4.02
N CYS A 22 51.17 -85.57 4.50
CA CYS A 22 50.02 -86.02 3.72
C CYS A 22 49.64 -84.99 2.65
N SER A 23 49.26 -85.44 1.46
CA SER A 23 48.47 -84.64 0.52
C SER A 23 47.01 -85.07 0.67
N THR A 24 46.19 -84.24 1.29
CA THR A 24 44.74 -84.25 1.10
C THR A 24 44.44 -83.59 -0.25
N LYS A 25 43.46 -84.12 -0.95
CA LYS A 25 42.93 -83.55 -2.19
C LYS A 25 41.81 -82.62 -1.74
N ASP A 26 42.09 -81.33 -1.62
CA ASP A 26 41.07 -80.34 -1.22
C ASP A 26 40.09 -80.14 -2.38
N GLU A 27 38.81 -80.30 -2.07
CA GLU A 27 37.69 -80.07 -2.98
C GLU A 27 37.40 -78.56 -2.97
N VAL A 28 37.52 -77.89 -4.12
CA VAL A 28 37.25 -76.45 -4.22
C VAL A 28 35.72 -76.26 -4.27
N ILE A 29 35.16 -75.67 -3.22
CA ILE A 29 33.74 -75.33 -3.13
C ILE A 29 33.52 -73.98 -3.83
N SER A 30 32.52 -73.89 -4.71
CA SER A 30 32.11 -72.65 -5.37
C SER A 30 30.59 -72.49 -5.36
N TYR A 31 30.13 -71.24 -5.52
CA TYR A 31 28.72 -70.84 -5.47
C TYR A 31 28.37 -69.92 -6.65
N ASP A 32 27.11 -69.98 -7.08
CA ASP A 32 26.59 -69.17 -8.19
C ASP A 32 26.03 -67.83 -7.70
N LEU A 33 26.37 -66.75 -8.41
CA LEU A 33 25.76 -65.44 -8.30
C LEU A 33 24.93 -65.18 -9.55
N VAL A 34 23.66 -64.82 -9.35
CA VAL A 34 22.76 -64.32 -10.41
C VAL A 34 22.24 -62.95 -10.00
N THR A 35 22.39 -61.97 -10.87
CA THR A 35 21.82 -60.63 -10.66
C THR A 35 20.76 -60.34 -11.73
N SER A 36 19.85 -59.43 -11.39
CA SER A 36 18.75 -59.00 -12.24
C SER A 36 18.45 -57.52 -11.98
N VAL A 37 17.68 -56.91 -12.87
CA VAL A 37 17.32 -55.49 -12.80
C VAL A 37 15.79 -55.37 -12.85
N GLN A 38 15.22 -54.47 -12.06
CA GLN A 38 13.79 -54.18 -12.08
C GLN A 38 13.53 -52.67 -11.87
N PRO A 39 12.79 -52.02 -12.79
CA PRO A 39 12.39 -52.49 -14.12
C PRO A 39 13.61 -52.66 -15.04
N GLU A 40 13.55 -53.51 -16.08
CA GLU A 40 14.71 -53.83 -16.96
C GLU A 40 15.33 -52.58 -17.61
N GLU A 41 14.52 -51.59 -17.95
CA GLU A 41 14.94 -50.30 -18.51
C GLU A 41 15.62 -49.36 -17.51
N GLY A 42 15.46 -49.61 -16.20
CA GLY A 42 15.90 -48.69 -15.15
C GLY A 42 17.42 -48.64 -14.94
N GLY A 43 18.17 -49.63 -15.40
CA GLY A 43 19.62 -49.65 -15.27
C GLY A 43 20.30 -50.96 -15.65
N GLU A 44 21.56 -51.09 -15.26
CA GLU A 44 22.38 -52.27 -15.49
C GLU A 44 23.09 -52.71 -14.19
N VAL A 45 23.39 -54.00 -14.07
CA VAL A 45 24.15 -54.56 -12.94
C VAL A 45 25.39 -55.29 -13.44
N THR A 46 26.53 -55.08 -12.76
CA THR A 46 27.79 -55.76 -13.05
C THR A 46 28.38 -56.38 -11.77
N PRO A 47 28.73 -57.69 -11.75
CA PRO A 47 28.52 -58.69 -12.80
C PRO A 47 27.07 -59.21 -12.87
N ILE A 48 26.62 -59.60 -14.07
CA ILE A 48 25.28 -60.16 -14.30
C ILE A 48 25.16 -61.59 -13.74
N GLU A 49 26.21 -62.40 -13.94
CA GLU A 49 26.29 -63.75 -13.40
C GLU A 49 27.75 -64.16 -13.13
N GLY A 50 27.97 -65.19 -12.32
CA GLY A 50 29.29 -65.80 -12.17
C GLY A 50 29.34 -66.94 -11.15
N ASN A 51 30.34 -67.80 -11.29
CA ASN A 51 30.64 -68.85 -10.30
C ASN A 51 31.91 -68.47 -9.54
N PHE A 52 31.80 -68.38 -8.22
CA PHE A 52 32.82 -67.81 -7.35
C PHE A 52 33.24 -68.82 -6.28
N ILE A 53 34.53 -68.85 -5.95
CA ILE A 53 35.06 -69.75 -4.92
C ILE A 53 34.46 -69.33 -3.56
N SER A 54 34.14 -70.30 -2.71
CA SER A 54 33.64 -70.04 -1.35
C SER A 54 34.53 -69.03 -0.62
N ASP A 55 33.90 -68.11 0.11
CA ASP A 55 34.51 -67.01 0.89
C ASP A 55 35.19 -65.90 0.08
N THR A 56 35.07 -65.85 -1.25
CA THR A 56 35.45 -64.65 -2.01
C THR A 56 34.42 -63.53 -1.85
N GLU A 57 34.89 -62.28 -1.76
CA GLU A 57 34.05 -61.09 -1.88
C GLU A 57 33.95 -60.65 -3.34
N VAL A 58 32.72 -60.46 -3.80
CA VAL A 58 32.40 -60.01 -5.17
C VAL A 58 31.83 -58.62 -5.09
N LYS A 59 32.47 -57.66 -5.77
CA LYS A 59 31.94 -56.29 -5.91
C LYS A 59 30.83 -56.29 -6.95
N ILE A 60 29.63 -55.90 -6.55
CA ILE A 60 28.45 -55.77 -7.42
C ILE A 60 28.12 -54.28 -7.51
N THR A 61 27.86 -53.79 -8.73
CA THR A 61 27.56 -52.37 -9.01
C THR A 61 26.29 -52.28 -9.86
N ALA A 62 25.34 -51.48 -9.41
CA ALA A 62 24.16 -51.05 -10.13
C ALA A 62 24.39 -49.64 -10.70
N THR A 63 24.17 -49.47 -12.00
CA THR A 63 24.27 -48.20 -12.72
C THR A 63 22.90 -47.87 -13.27
N ALA A 64 22.34 -46.72 -12.89
CA ALA A 64 21.03 -46.30 -13.40
C ALA A 64 21.14 -45.80 -14.85
N THR A 65 20.10 -46.06 -15.64
CA THR A 65 19.89 -45.42 -16.95
C THR A 65 19.43 -43.97 -16.72
N GLU A 66 19.62 -43.09 -17.71
CA GLU A 66 19.08 -41.73 -17.69
C GLU A 66 17.57 -41.72 -17.38
N GLY A 67 17.13 -40.84 -16.48
CA GLY A 67 15.74 -40.79 -16.00
C GLY A 67 15.41 -41.72 -14.83
N TYR A 68 16.37 -42.50 -14.33
CA TYR A 68 16.19 -43.40 -13.19
C TYR A 68 17.24 -43.16 -12.10
N PHE A 69 16.92 -43.56 -10.87
CA PHE A 69 17.88 -43.69 -9.79
C PHE A 69 17.83 -45.09 -9.18
N PHE A 70 18.96 -45.53 -8.64
CA PHE A 70 19.03 -46.79 -7.91
C PHE A 70 18.36 -46.62 -6.54
N LYS A 71 17.30 -47.40 -6.28
CA LYS A 71 16.58 -47.37 -5.00
C LYS A 71 17.22 -48.29 -3.97
N THR A 72 17.33 -49.59 -4.28
CA THR A 72 17.81 -50.59 -3.32
C THR A 72 18.11 -51.93 -4.00
N TRP A 73 18.80 -52.82 -3.31
CA TRP A 73 18.89 -54.24 -3.66
C TRP A 73 17.71 -55.02 -3.07
N ALA A 74 17.29 -56.07 -3.77
CA ALA A 74 16.39 -57.10 -3.25
C ALA A 74 17.05 -58.48 -3.34
N GLY A 75 16.63 -59.42 -2.47
CA GLY A 75 17.14 -60.79 -2.43
C GLY A 75 18.24 -60.95 -1.39
N ALA A 76 19.45 -61.29 -1.83
CA ALA A 76 20.54 -61.61 -0.92
C ALA A 76 21.22 -60.40 -0.25
N SER A 77 20.86 -59.18 -0.65
CA SER A 77 21.15 -57.93 0.07
C SER A 77 19.94 -57.01 0.00
N LEU A 78 19.79 -56.15 1.00
CA LEU A 78 18.80 -55.06 1.06
C LEU A 78 19.49 -53.69 1.19
N ASP A 79 20.76 -53.61 0.77
CA ASP A 79 21.54 -52.39 0.85
C ASP A 79 20.93 -51.28 -0.03
N SER A 80 21.09 -50.04 0.38
CA SER A 80 20.69 -48.86 -0.36
C SER A 80 21.84 -48.26 -1.17
N THR A 81 23.08 -48.75 -1.01
CA THR A 81 24.19 -48.33 -1.87
C THR A 81 24.13 -49.07 -3.20
N ASN A 82 24.33 -48.32 -4.29
CA ASN A 82 24.38 -48.89 -5.64
C ASN A 82 25.63 -49.78 -5.87
N VAL A 83 26.60 -49.74 -4.94
CA VAL A 83 27.78 -50.61 -4.94
C VAL A 83 27.82 -51.40 -3.63
N ILE A 84 27.91 -52.72 -3.72
CA ILE A 84 28.02 -53.62 -2.56
C ILE A 84 29.16 -54.62 -2.75
N ASN A 85 29.72 -55.11 -1.64
CA ASN A 85 30.65 -56.25 -1.65
C ASN A 85 29.94 -57.45 -1.03
N LEU A 86 29.68 -58.48 -1.82
CA LEU A 86 28.94 -59.66 -1.41
C LEU A 86 29.90 -60.83 -1.17
N ARG A 87 29.90 -61.39 0.05
CA ARG A 87 30.64 -62.61 0.35
C ARG A 87 29.89 -63.84 -0.18
N MET A 88 30.58 -64.67 -0.94
CA MET A 88 30.03 -65.89 -1.54
C MET A 88 30.17 -67.09 -0.59
N ASP A 89 29.19 -67.28 0.30
CA ASP A 89 29.08 -68.40 1.25
C ASP A 89 27.93 -69.38 0.94
N SER A 90 27.11 -69.04 -0.05
CA SER A 90 26.03 -69.84 -0.65
C SER A 90 25.77 -69.35 -2.07
N ASP A 91 24.91 -70.02 -2.83
CA ASP A 91 24.33 -69.43 -4.04
C ASP A 91 23.56 -68.15 -3.66
N LYS A 92 23.69 -67.10 -4.47
CA LYS A 92 23.13 -65.76 -4.23
C LYS A 92 22.31 -65.29 -5.43
N GLN A 93 21.17 -64.68 -5.14
CA GLN A 93 20.36 -63.97 -6.13
C GLN A 93 20.12 -62.54 -5.65
N LEU A 94 20.37 -61.57 -6.53
CA LEU A 94 20.08 -60.16 -6.25
C LEU A 94 19.29 -59.53 -7.40
N THR A 95 18.48 -58.56 -7.05
CA THR A 95 17.80 -57.68 -8.01
C THR A 95 18.13 -56.24 -7.64
N ALA A 96 18.65 -55.46 -8.59
CA ALA A 96 18.74 -54.02 -8.44
C ALA A 96 17.38 -53.41 -8.75
N ILE A 97 16.82 -52.68 -7.79
CA ILE A 97 15.55 -51.97 -7.94
C ILE A 97 15.85 -50.52 -8.29
N PHE A 98 15.31 -50.06 -9.42
CA PHE A 98 15.39 -48.67 -9.88
C PHE A 98 14.00 -48.04 -9.87
N GLU A 99 13.94 -46.73 -9.65
CA GLU A 99 12.73 -45.92 -9.79
C GLU A 99 13.02 -44.74 -10.70
N LYS A 100 11.98 -44.26 -11.39
CA LYS A 100 12.09 -43.05 -12.20
C LYS A 100 12.32 -41.84 -11.30
N LEU A 101 13.02 -40.84 -11.83
CA LEU A 101 13.14 -39.55 -11.17
C LEU A 101 11.77 -38.84 -11.14
N ASP A 102 11.51 -38.17 -10.03
CA ASP A 102 10.34 -37.37 -9.69
C ASP A 102 10.93 -36.24 -8.81
N MET A 103 11.17 -35.08 -9.43
CA MET A 103 12.02 -34.01 -8.90
C MET A 103 11.32 -33.16 -7.84
N ASP A 104 10.04 -32.88 -8.03
CA ASP A 104 9.21 -32.10 -7.11
C ASP A 104 8.41 -32.98 -6.13
N GLY A 105 8.35 -34.30 -6.39
CA GLY A 105 7.76 -35.28 -5.49
C GLY A 105 6.24 -35.29 -5.53
N ASP A 106 5.64 -34.84 -6.62
CA ASP A 106 4.19 -34.74 -6.82
C ASP A 106 3.53 -36.10 -7.13
N GLY A 107 4.36 -37.12 -7.40
CA GLY A 107 3.96 -38.49 -7.71
C GLY A 107 3.89 -38.82 -9.21
N ILE A 108 4.25 -37.87 -10.09
CA ILE A 108 4.41 -38.03 -11.54
C ILE A 108 5.91 -37.98 -11.84
N SER A 109 6.40 -38.91 -12.66
CA SER A 109 7.83 -38.93 -12.99
C SER A 109 8.20 -37.82 -13.97
N ASP A 110 9.42 -37.29 -13.88
CA ASP A 110 9.94 -36.16 -14.68
C ASP A 110 9.71 -36.31 -16.21
N ASP A 111 9.64 -37.55 -16.72
CA ASP A 111 9.44 -37.81 -18.15
C ASP A 111 7.98 -37.70 -18.61
N LEU A 112 7.04 -37.63 -17.66
CA LEU A 112 5.60 -37.47 -17.86
C LEU A 112 5.06 -36.17 -17.25
N ASP A 113 5.89 -35.49 -16.46
CA ASP A 113 5.57 -34.27 -15.76
C ASP A 113 5.80 -33.04 -16.67
N GLU A 114 4.73 -32.27 -16.90
CA GLU A 114 4.75 -31.00 -17.64
C GLU A 114 4.93 -29.80 -16.68
N CYS A 115 4.76 -30.00 -15.37
CA CYS A 115 4.83 -29.00 -14.31
C CYS A 115 5.89 -29.38 -13.27
N SER A 116 7.17 -29.22 -13.66
CA SER A 116 8.36 -29.70 -12.93
C SER A 116 8.62 -29.09 -11.54
N ASP A 117 7.72 -28.26 -11.02
CA ASP A 117 7.86 -27.49 -9.78
C ASP A 117 6.54 -27.42 -8.98
N THR A 118 5.75 -28.48 -9.04
CA THR A 118 4.43 -28.52 -8.40
C THR A 118 4.51 -28.40 -6.88
N PRO A 119 3.76 -27.46 -6.26
CA PRO A 119 3.80 -27.27 -4.83
C PRO A 119 3.47 -28.55 -4.04
N LYS A 120 4.32 -28.82 -3.05
CA LYS A 120 4.28 -30.07 -2.28
C LYS A 120 2.97 -30.23 -1.51
N GLY A 121 2.26 -31.33 -1.80
CA GLY A 121 1.02 -31.69 -1.11
C GLY A 121 -0.26 -31.33 -1.87
N GLU A 122 -0.13 -30.67 -3.01
CA GLU A 122 -1.24 -30.46 -3.93
C GLU A 122 -1.58 -31.75 -4.68
N THR A 123 -2.85 -31.88 -5.08
CA THR A 123 -3.28 -32.99 -5.93
C THR A 123 -3.05 -32.64 -7.38
N VAL A 124 -2.23 -33.44 -8.07
CA VAL A 124 -1.86 -33.21 -9.47
C VAL A 124 -2.67 -34.05 -10.43
N ASP A 125 -2.75 -33.62 -11.68
CA ASP A 125 -3.33 -34.42 -12.75
C ASP A 125 -2.33 -35.42 -13.36
N ALA A 126 -2.69 -36.03 -14.49
CA ALA A 126 -1.84 -37.02 -15.15
C ALA A 126 -0.55 -36.43 -15.78
N LYS A 127 -0.39 -35.10 -15.78
CA LYS A 127 0.75 -34.36 -16.31
C LYS A 127 1.54 -33.64 -15.21
N GLY A 128 1.28 -33.96 -13.94
CA GLY A 128 1.93 -33.32 -12.80
C GLY A 128 1.39 -31.94 -12.46
N CYS A 129 0.42 -31.41 -13.20
CA CYS A 129 -0.05 -30.04 -12.96
C CYS A 129 -1.18 -29.99 -11.93
N SER A 130 -1.00 -29.19 -10.89
CA SER A 130 -2.03 -28.81 -9.91
C SER A 130 -2.95 -27.71 -10.45
N ASN A 131 -4.03 -27.37 -9.74
CA ASN A 131 -4.91 -26.27 -10.12
C ASN A 131 -4.25 -24.89 -9.93
N SER A 132 -3.31 -24.76 -8.99
CA SER A 132 -2.58 -23.50 -8.75
C SER A 132 -1.62 -23.14 -9.88
N GLN A 133 -1.29 -24.11 -10.76
CA GLN A 133 -0.43 -23.92 -11.92
C GLN A 133 -1.19 -23.93 -13.26
N LYS A 134 -2.48 -24.22 -13.24
CA LYS A 134 -3.32 -24.27 -14.45
C LYS A 134 -4.10 -22.98 -14.62
N ASP A 135 -4.28 -22.61 -15.87
CA ASP A 135 -5.19 -21.57 -16.32
C ASP A 135 -5.90 -22.15 -17.55
N THR A 136 -7.07 -22.75 -17.32
CA THR A 136 -7.74 -23.63 -18.28
C THR A 136 -8.23 -22.89 -19.53
N ASP A 137 -8.66 -21.63 -19.39
CA ASP A 137 -9.16 -20.81 -20.48
C ASP A 137 -8.18 -19.71 -20.93
N GLY A 138 -7.09 -19.51 -20.20
CA GLY A 138 -6.00 -18.61 -20.56
C GLY A 138 -6.32 -17.15 -20.30
N ASP A 139 -7.22 -16.86 -19.35
CA ASP A 139 -7.67 -15.50 -19.03
C ASP A 139 -6.70 -14.77 -18.07
N GLY A 140 -5.73 -15.48 -17.52
CA GLY A 140 -4.70 -14.97 -16.60
C GLY A 140 -4.99 -15.21 -15.12
N VAL A 141 -6.07 -15.92 -14.77
CA VAL A 141 -6.38 -16.37 -13.41
C VAL A 141 -6.22 -17.89 -13.34
N THR A 142 -5.55 -18.38 -12.29
CA THR A 142 -5.31 -19.82 -12.13
C THR A 142 -6.58 -20.55 -11.68
N ASP A 143 -6.76 -21.81 -12.09
CA ASP A 143 -7.96 -22.64 -11.87
C ASP A 143 -8.41 -22.74 -10.40
N ASP A 144 -7.51 -22.52 -9.44
CA ASP A 144 -7.81 -22.51 -8.01
C ASP A 144 -8.40 -21.19 -7.50
N LEU A 145 -8.11 -20.09 -8.18
CA LEU A 145 -8.61 -18.73 -7.92
C LEU A 145 -9.71 -18.31 -8.89
N ASP A 146 -9.83 -19.02 -10.01
CA ASP A 146 -10.78 -18.78 -11.07
C ASP A 146 -12.14 -19.45 -10.77
N THR A 147 -13.15 -18.59 -10.62
CA THR A 147 -14.54 -19.01 -10.39
C THR A 147 -15.23 -19.37 -11.70
N CYS A 148 -14.74 -18.83 -12.82
CA CYS A 148 -15.29 -18.91 -14.16
C CYS A 148 -14.30 -19.60 -15.10
N LEU A 149 -14.01 -20.89 -14.85
CA LEU A 149 -13.05 -21.77 -15.57
C LEU A 149 -13.20 -21.91 -17.11
N ASN A 150 -14.07 -21.13 -17.74
CA ASN A 150 -14.37 -21.20 -19.17
C ASN A 150 -14.75 -19.84 -19.77
N THR A 151 -14.13 -18.78 -19.27
CA THR A 151 -14.28 -17.40 -19.73
C THR A 151 -13.86 -17.27 -21.19
N PRO A 152 -14.69 -16.64 -22.04
CA PRO A 152 -14.38 -16.52 -23.46
C PRO A 152 -13.09 -15.71 -23.70
N TYR A 153 -12.21 -16.28 -24.52
CA TYR A 153 -10.92 -15.66 -24.85
C TYR A 153 -11.05 -14.23 -25.39
N GLY A 154 -10.37 -13.29 -24.72
CA GLY A 154 -10.28 -11.88 -25.10
C GLY A 154 -11.32 -10.96 -24.46
N GLU A 155 -12.18 -11.50 -23.59
CA GLU A 155 -13.03 -10.68 -22.72
C GLU A 155 -12.23 -10.11 -21.55
N THR A 156 -12.71 -9.00 -20.99
CA THR A 156 -12.13 -8.41 -19.79
C THR A 156 -12.67 -9.13 -18.57
N ILE A 157 -11.76 -9.60 -17.71
CA ILE A 157 -12.08 -10.40 -16.53
C ILE A 157 -11.80 -9.63 -15.24
N ASP A 158 -12.46 -10.03 -14.16
CA ASP A 158 -12.15 -9.53 -12.82
C ASP A 158 -11.13 -10.41 -12.09
N SER A 159 -10.88 -10.11 -10.81
CA SER A 159 -9.97 -10.88 -9.96
C SER A 159 -10.39 -12.33 -9.70
N LYS A 160 -11.56 -12.76 -10.16
CA LYS A 160 -12.11 -14.11 -10.02
C LYS A 160 -12.21 -14.84 -11.35
N GLY A 161 -11.59 -14.31 -12.41
CA GLY A 161 -11.60 -14.88 -13.75
C GLY A 161 -12.94 -14.74 -14.46
N CYS A 162 -13.89 -13.97 -13.92
CA CYS A 162 -15.22 -13.86 -14.51
C CYS A 162 -15.34 -12.60 -15.37
N SER A 163 -15.81 -12.76 -16.60
CA SER A 163 -16.23 -11.64 -17.45
C SER A 163 -17.71 -11.30 -17.25
N ASP A 164 -18.11 -10.13 -17.76
CA ASP A 164 -19.50 -9.67 -17.72
C ASP A 164 -20.47 -10.62 -18.44
N SER A 165 -19.97 -11.47 -19.36
CA SER A 165 -20.81 -12.46 -20.06
C SER A 165 -21.16 -13.70 -19.23
N GLN A 166 -20.57 -13.83 -18.04
CA GLN A 166 -20.79 -14.92 -17.10
C GLN A 166 -21.33 -14.45 -15.74
N LYS A 167 -21.27 -13.15 -15.46
CA LYS A 167 -21.78 -12.54 -14.23
C LYS A 167 -23.22 -12.11 -14.39
N ASP A 168 -23.93 -12.12 -13.27
CA ASP A 168 -25.30 -11.64 -13.09
C ASP A 168 -25.31 -11.01 -11.69
N THR A 169 -24.97 -9.73 -11.62
CA THR A 169 -24.60 -9.06 -10.36
C THR A 169 -25.78 -8.88 -9.40
N ASP A 170 -27.00 -8.75 -9.92
CA ASP A 170 -28.23 -8.62 -9.14
C ASP A 170 -29.09 -9.89 -9.11
N ASP A 171 -28.56 -11.00 -9.66
CA ASP A 171 -29.17 -12.33 -9.70
C ASP A 171 -30.58 -12.33 -10.36
N ASP A 172 -30.82 -11.43 -11.32
CA ASP A 172 -32.12 -11.27 -11.99
C ASP A 172 -32.34 -12.27 -13.15
N GLY A 173 -31.27 -12.97 -13.54
CA GLY A 173 -31.24 -13.98 -14.60
C GLY A 173 -30.73 -13.48 -15.95
N ILE A 174 -30.28 -12.22 -16.06
CA ILE A 174 -29.65 -11.62 -17.23
C ILE A 174 -28.20 -11.27 -16.90
N THR A 175 -27.27 -11.68 -17.77
CA THR A 175 -25.85 -11.44 -17.52
C THR A 175 -25.48 -9.96 -17.68
N ASP A 176 -24.49 -9.50 -16.91
CA ASP A 176 -24.07 -8.09 -16.82
C ASP A 176 -23.77 -7.46 -18.20
N ASP A 177 -23.29 -8.25 -19.18
CA ASP A 177 -23.02 -7.78 -20.55
C ASP A 177 -24.29 -7.47 -21.38
N LEU A 178 -25.42 -8.09 -21.00
CA LEU A 178 -26.74 -7.92 -21.61
C LEU A 178 -27.71 -7.12 -20.73
N ASP A 179 -27.38 -6.94 -19.47
CA ASP A 179 -28.19 -6.25 -18.48
C ASP A 179 -28.02 -4.72 -18.56
N GLN A 180 -29.12 -4.04 -18.88
CA GLN A 180 -29.22 -2.58 -18.94
C GLN A 180 -29.64 -1.97 -17.60
N CYS A 181 -30.06 -2.81 -16.65
CA CYS A 181 -30.70 -2.48 -15.40
C CYS A 181 -30.01 -3.19 -14.23
N GLN A 182 -28.69 -2.96 -14.09
CA GLN A 182 -27.70 -3.55 -13.16
C GLN A 182 -28.04 -3.63 -11.65
N ASN A 183 -29.23 -3.23 -11.22
CA ASN A 183 -29.70 -3.28 -9.84
C ASN A 183 -31.21 -3.54 -9.77
N THR A 184 -31.70 -4.51 -10.52
CA THR A 184 -33.07 -5.01 -10.41
C THR A 184 -33.36 -5.51 -9.00
N PRO A 185 -34.47 -5.07 -8.37
CA PRO A 185 -34.84 -5.56 -7.05
C PRO A 185 -35.07 -7.09 -7.03
N ASP A 186 -34.50 -7.74 -6.00
CA ASP A 186 -34.58 -9.20 -5.81
C ASP A 186 -36.02 -9.72 -5.81
N GLY A 187 -36.27 -10.71 -6.68
CA GLY A 187 -37.56 -11.39 -6.84
C GLY A 187 -38.53 -10.79 -7.85
N GLU A 188 -38.19 -9.66 -8.48
CA GLU A 188 -38.93 -9.12 -9.62
C GLU A 188 -38.69 -9.93 -10.90
N THR A 189 -39.65 -9.93 -11.82
CA THR A 189 -39.46 -10.58 -13.13
C THR A 189 -38.97 -9.57 -14.15
N VAL A 190 -37.87 -9.86 -14.83
CA VAL A 190 -37.25 -8.96 -15.80
C VAL A 190 -37.53 -9.32 -17.26
N ASP A 191 -37.43 -8.31 -18.12
CA ASP A 191 -37.45 -8.50 -19.58
C ASP A 191 -36.09 -8.97 -20.12
N SER A 192 -35.95 -9.06 -21.43
CA SER A 192 -34.69 -9.52 -22.06
C SER A 192 -33.51 -8.55 -21.95
N ARG A 193 -33.69 -7.41 -21.27
CA ARG A 193 -32.67 -6.38 -21.02
C ARG A 193 -32.32 -6.28 -19.53
N GLY A 194 -32.82 -7.18 -18.70
CA GLY A 194 -32.64 -7.15 -17.24
C GLY A 194 -33.51 -6.12 -16.53
N CYS A 195 -34.46 -5.48 -17.21
CA CYS A 195 -35.30 -4.46 -16.57
C CYS A 195 -36.62 -5.06 -16.08
N SER A 196 -36.95 -4.85 -14.80
CA SER A 196 -38.28 -5.12 -14.26
C SER A 196 -39.28 -4.02 -14.65
N GLU A 197 -40.58 -4.29 -14.56
CA GLU A 197 -41.64 -3.29 -14.80
C GLU A 197 -41.48 -2.04 -13.94
N THR A 198 -40.85 -2.15 -12.76
CA THR A 198 -40.62 -1.03 -11.83
C THR A 198 -39.48 -0.10 -12.23
N GLN A 199 -38.69 -0.46 -13.26
CA GLN A 199 -37.55 0.32 -13.75
C GLN A 199 -37.78 0.86 -15.16
N VAL A 200 -38.92 0.56 -15.79
CA VAL A 200 -39.21 1.03 -17.14
C VAL A 200 -39.65 2.49 -17.08
N ASP A 201 -38.98 3.33 -17.84
CA ASP A 201 -39.35 4.72 -18.15
C ASP A 201 -39.48 4.79 -19.69
N THR A 202 -40.71 4.69 -20.20
CA THR A 202 -41.00 4.47 -21.61
C THR A 202 -40.70 5.70 -22.47
N ASP A 203 -40.91 6.91 -21.96
CA ASP A 203 -40.70 8.16 -22.71
C ASP A 203 -39.40 8.90 -22.34
N GLY A 204 -38.73 8.47 -21.27
CA GLY A 204 -37.40 8.91 -20.88
C GLY A 204 -37.41 10.27 -20.17
N ASP A 205 -38.50 10.59 -19.48
CA ASP A 205 -38.71 11.85 -18.79
C ASP A 205 -38.20 11.86 -17.34
N THR A 206 -37.61 10.74 -16.88
CA THR A 206 -37.07 10.46 -15.55
C THR A 206 -38.07 9.96 -14.50
N VAL A 207 -39.35 9.79 -14.84
CA VAL A 207 -40.37 9.15 -14.00
C VAL A 207 -40.68 7.76 -14.55
N THR A 208 -40.70 6.74 -13.69
CA THR A 208 -40.97 5.35 -14.14
C THR A 208 -42.46 5.15 -14.45
N ASP A 209 -42.76 4.26 -15.40
CA ASP A 209 -44.10 4.00 -15.93
C ASP A 209 -45.17 3.71 -14.84
N ASP A 210 -44.75 3.19 -13.68
CA ASP A 210 -45.64 2.89 -12.55
C ASP A 210 -46.03 4.12 -11.71
N PHE A 211 -45.24 5.19 -11.79
CA PHE A 211 -45.49 6.49 -11.18
C PHE A 211 -45.83 7.60 -12.18
N ASP A 212 -45.62 7.35 -13.47
CA ASP A 212 -45.86 8.30 -14.56
C ASP A 212 -47.34 8.32 -14.99
N GLN A 213 -47.97 9.47 -14.82
CA GLN A 213 -49.35 9.76 -15.23
C GLN A 213 -49.43 10.28 -16.67
N CYS A 214 -48.30 10.66 -17.26
CA CYS A 214 -48.14 11.25 -18.58
C CYS A 214 -47.16 10.45 -19.46
N PRO A 215 -47.47 9.19 -19.83
CA PRO A 215 -46.55 8.21 -20.45
C PRO A 215 -46.08 8.50 -21.89
N ASN A 216 -46.22 9.73 -22.37
CA ASN A 216 -45.71 10.19 -23.67
C ASN A 216 -45.21 11.64 -23.60
N THR A 217 -44.58 12.02 -22.49
CA THR A 217 -44.00 13.34 -22.29
C THR A 217 -42.94 13.63 -23.37
N PRO A 218 -43.05 14.77 -24.09
CA PRO A 218 -42.10 15.07 -25.14
C PRO A 218 -40.67 15.15 -24.62
N LYS A 219 -39.77 14.40 -25.27
CA LYS A 219 -38.37 14.31 -24.88
C LYS A 219 -37.69 15.67 -24.72
N GLY A 220 -37.15 15.94 -23.53
CA GLY A 220 -36.39 17.13 -23.19
C GLY A 220 -37.20 18.25 -22.54
N GLU A 221 -38.50 18.04 -22.32
CA GLU A 221 -39.31 18.88 -21.46
C GLU A 221 -39.03 18.56 -19.99
N THR A 222 -39.20 19.56 -19.12
CA THR A 222 -39.11 19.37 -17.67
C THR A 222 -40.44 18.87 -17.14
N VAL A 223 -40.42 17.79 -16.36
CA VAL A 223 -41.62 17.15 -15.82
C VAL A 223 -41.72 17.34 -14.31
N ASP A 224 -42.92 17.18 -13.77
CA ASP A 224 -43.14 17.14 -12.33
C ASP A 224 -42.99 15.72 -11.76
N SER A 225 -43.38 15.53 -10.50
CA SER A 225 -43.32 14.23 -9.83
C SER A 225 -44.29 13.17 -10.38
N GLU A 226 -45.22 13.57 -11.25
CA GLU A 226 -46.19 12.68 -11.90
C GLU A 226 -45.82 12.42 -13.38
N GLY A 227 -44.64 12.83 -13.83
CA GLY A 227 -44.17 12.66 -15.21
C GLY A 227 -44.81 13.64 -16.20
N CYS A 228 -45.55 14.65 -15.74
CA CYS A 228 -46.30 15.52 -16.62
C CYS A 228 -45.58 16.86 -16.87
N SER A 229 -45.37 17.22 -18.14
CA SER A 229 -44.90 18.56 -18.53
C SER A 229 -46.06 19.54 -18.73
N ASP A 230 -45.73 20.83 -18.77
CA ASP A 230 -46.70 21.91 -18.98
C ASP A 230 -47.43 21.79 -20.34
N SER A 231 -46.83 21.10 -21.33
CA SER A 231 -47.45 20.89 -22.65
C SER A 231 -48.56 19.83 -22.66
N GLN A 232 -48.72 19.08 -21.56
CA GLN A 232 -49.72 18.04 -21.39
C GLN A 232 -50.74 18.36 -20.30
N LYS A 233 -50.47 19.37 -19.46
CA LYS A 233 -51.36 19.81 -18.40
C LYS A 233 -52.27 20.92 -18.87
N ASP A 234 -53.44 20.96 -18.26
CA ASP A 234 -54.47 21.99 -18.39
C ASP A 234 -55.04 22.16 -16.97
N THR A 235 -54.31 22.93 -16.17
CA THR A 235 -54.44 22.97 -14.72
C THR A 235 -55.80 23.52 -14.26
N ASP A 236 -56.37 24.47 -15.01
CA ASP A 236 -57.68 25.06 -14.71
C ASP A 236 -58.84 24.42 -15.50
N GLY A 237 -58.53 23.60 -16.50
CA GLY A 237 -59.48 22.80 -17.27
C GLY A 237 -60.25 23.61 -18.31
N ASP A 238 -59.69 24.73 -18.78
CA ASP A 238 -60.31 25.61 -19.76
C ASP A 238 -60.18 25.12 -21.22
N GLY A 239 -59.31 24.13 -21.43
CA GLY A 239 -59.06 23.49 -22.72
C GLY A 239 -57.81 23.99 -23.45
N ILE A 240 -57.01 24.87 -22.85
CA ILE A 240 -55.68 25.31 -23.31
C ILE A 240 -54.64 24.71 -22.37
N THR A 241 -53.52 24.22 -22.92
CA THR A 241 -52.47 23.61 -22.10
C THR A 241 -51.63 24.67 -21.40
N ASP A 242 -51.10 24.35 -20.22
CA ASP A 242 -50.36 25.28 -19.35
C ASP A 242 -49.20 26.00 -20.08
N ASP A 243 -48.57 25.35 -21.07
CA ASP A 243 -47.49 25.94 -21.89
C ASP A 243 -47.96 27.05 -22.86
N LEU A 244 -49.26 27.08 -23.18
CA LEU A 244 -49.91 28.02 -24.10
C LEU A 244 -50.93 28.92 -23.40
N ASP A 245 -51.29 28.60 -22.16
CA ASP A 245 -52.20 29.36 -21.34
C ASP A 245 -51.49 30.59 -20.75
N GLN A 246 -52.10 31.76 -20.94
CA GLN A 246 -51.64 33.03 -20.36
C GLN A 246 -52.50 33.47 -19.18
N CYS A 247 -53.52 32.68 -18.87
CA CYS A 247 -54.60 32.96 -17.95
C CYS A 247 -54.85 31.73 -17.07
N ASP A 248 -53.83 31.29 -16.31
CA ASP A 248 -53.70 30.05 -15.54
C ASP A 248 -54.83 29.70 -14.51
N ASN A 249 -55.90 30.51 -14.43
CA ASN A 249 -57.03 30.35 -13.51
C ASN A 249 -58.37 30.79 -14.13
N THR A 250 -58.59 30.48 -15.39
CA THR A 250 -59.85 30.75 -16.08
C THR A 250 -61.02 30.06 -15.41
N PRO A 251 -62.09 30.80 -15.03
CA PRO A 251 -63.24 30.21 -14.36
C PRO A 251 -63.90 29.09 -15.18
N ASN A 252 -64.09 27.95 -14.53
CA ASN A 252 -64.63 26.74 -15.16
C ASN A 252 -66.01 26.97 -15.82
N GLY A 253 -66.08 26.69 -17.13
CA GLY A 253 -67.29 26.79 -17.95
C GLY A 253 -67.40 28.06 -18.77
N GLU A 254 -66.44 28.98 -18.66
CA GLU A 254 -66.31 30.11 -19.57
C GLU A 254 -65.72 29.68 -20.91
N THR A 255 -66.01 30.43 -21.98
CA THR A 255 -65.41 30.17 -23.30
C THR A 255 -64.15 31.01 -23.45
N VAL A 256 -63.03 30.37 -23.74
CA VAL A 256 -61.71 31.00 -23.79
C VAL A 256 -61.23 31.26 -25.22
N ASP A 257 -60.34 32.24 -25.38
CA ASP A 257 -59.64 32.50 -26.63
C ASP A 257 -58.43 31.55 -26.81
N SER A 258 -57.60 31.77 -27.83
CA SER A 258 -56.44 30.90 -28.11
C SER A 258 -55.27 31.05 -27.12
N ARG A 259 -55.41 31.87 -26.08
CA ARG A 259 -54.43 32.13 -25.02
C ARG A 259 -54.95 31.70 -23.64
N GLY A 260 -56.08 30.98 -23.58
CA GLY A 260 -56.75 30.57 -22.34
C GLY A 260 -57.59 31.67 -21.68
N CYS A 261 -57.59 32.90 -22.20
CA CYS A 261 -58.32 33.98 -21.53
C CYS A 261 -59.80 34.03 -21.93
N SER A 262 -60.70 34.09 -20.94
CA SER A 262 -62.13 34.38 -21.13
C SER A 262 -62.39 35.90 -21.26
N GLU A 263 -63.58 36.29 -21.75
CA GLU A 263 -63.98 37.71 -21.83
C GLU A 263 -63.91 38.43 -20.47
N THR A 264 -64.08 37.70 -19.35
CA THR A 264 -64.03 38.28 -18.00
C THR A 264 -62.61 38.57 -17.50
N GLN A 265 -61.59 38.07 -18.21
CA GLN A 265 -60.17 38.27 -17.91
C GLN A 265 -59.49 39.23 -18.90
N VAL A 266 -60.20 39.73 -19.93
CA VAL A 266 -59.64 40.65 -20.90
C VAL A 266 -59.51 42.04 -20.29
N ASP A 267 -58.29 42.57 -20.36
CA ASP A 267 -57.90 43.94 -19.98
C ASP A 267 -57.26 44.57 -21.23
N THR A 268 -58.02 45.44 -21.90
CA THR A 268 -57.69 45.96 -23.24
C THR A 268 -56.59 47.03 -23.20
N ASP A 269 -56.56 47.89 -22.19
CA ASP A 269 -55.54 48.94 -22.06
C ASP A 269 -54.37 48.56 -21.12
N GLY A 270 -54.49 47.42 -20.44
CA GLY A 270 -53.43 46.77 -19.68
C GLY A 270 -53.20 47.43 -18.33
N ASP A 271 -54.23 48.05 -17.76
CA ASP A 271 -54.15 48.80 -16.51
C ASP A 271 -54.43 47.95 -15.26
N THR A 272 -54.62 46.64 -15.43
CA THR A 272 -54.94 45.59 -14.44
C THR A 272 -56.41 45.50 -14.03
N VAL A 273 -57.30 46.33 -14.58
CA VAL A 273 -58.75 46.25 -14.39
C VAL A 273 -59.37 45.70 -15.67
N SER A 274 -59.99 44.52 -15.60
CA SER A 274 -60.66 43.92 -16.75
C SER A 274 -61.75 44.84 -17.33
N ASP A 275 -61.94 44.80 -18.64
CA ASP A 275 -62.83 45.68 -19.41
C ASP A 275 -64.26 45.80 -18.82
N ASP A 276 -64.78 44.74 -18.21
CA ASP A 276 -66.13 44.71 -17.61
C ASP A 276 -66.26 45.55 -16.32
N PHE A 277 -65.14 45.90 -15.67
CA PHE A 277 -65.07 46.69 -14.44
C PHE A 277 -64.37 48.05 -14.62
N ASP A 278 -63.81 48.31 -15.79
CA ASP A 278 -63.07 49.51 -16.11
C ASP A 278 -63.98 50.68 -16.58
N GLN A 279 -63.92 51.80 -15.86
CA GLN A 279 -64.63 53.05 -16.16
C GLN A 279 -63.79 54.04 -16.99
N CYS A 280 -62.50 53.76 -17.15
CA CYS A 280 -61.50 54.57 -17.83
C CYS A 280 -60.74 53.75 -18.89
N PRO A 281 -61.43 53.29 -19.97
CA PRO A 281 -60.96 52.29 -20.95
C PRO A 281 -59.85 52.74 -21.92
N ASN A 282 -59.11 53.79 -21.58
CA ASN A 282 -57.94 54.24 -22.33
C ASN A 282 -56.88 54.79 -21.36
N THR A 283 -56.76 54.20 -20.19
CA THR A 283 -55.68 54.53 -19.27
C THR A 283 -54.34 54.16 -19.91
N LEU A 284 -53.36 55.04 -19.76
CA LEU A 284 -52.05 54.82 -20.35
C LEU A 284 -51.39 53.61 -19.67
N ASN A 285 -51.04 52.61 -20.47
CA ASN A 285 -50.38 51.40 -19.99
C ASN A 285 -49.17 51.74 -19.10
N GLY A 286 -49.21 51.23 -17.86
CA GLY A 286 -48.21 51.48 -16.81
C GLY A 286 -48.55 52.58 -15.81
N GLU A 287 -49.67 53.29 -15.98
CA GLU A 287 -50.18 54.18 -14.93
C GLU A 287 -50.87 53.40 -13.82
N ALA A 288 -50.67 53.82 -12.57
CA ALA A 288 -51.37 53.21 -11.43
C ALA A 288 -52.83 53.66 -11.42
N VAL A 289 -53.74 52.69 -11.39
CA VAL A 289 -55.19 52.91 -11.45
C VAL A 289 -55.87 52.50 -10.15
N ASP A 290 -57.07 53.03 -9.93
CA ASP A 290 -57.91 52.56 -8.83
C ASP A 290 -58.76 51.35 -9.23
N SER A 291 -59.64 50.91 -8.32
CA SER A 291 -60.55 49.78 -8.56
C SER A 291 -61.55 49.98 -9.71
N GLN A 292 -61.57 51.14 -10.36
CA GLN A 292 -62.43 51.47 -11.50
C GLN A 292 -61.61 51.75 -12.77
N GLY A 293 -60.30 51.45 -12.78
CA GLY A 293 -59.42 51.61 -13.95
C GLY A 293 -58.98 53.05 -14.22
N CYS A 294 -59.26 53.99 -13.30
CA CYS A 294 -58.93 55.40 -13.53
C CYS A 294 -57.61 55.79 -12.87
N SER A 295 -56.67 56.30 -13.67
CA SER A 295 -55.40 56.84 -13.17
C SER A 295 -55.53 58.25 -12.61
N TYR A 296 -54.51 58.67 -11.88
CA TYR A 296 -54.39 60.03 -11.33
C TYR A 296 -54.52 61.11 -12.42
N SER A 297 -54.03 60.86 -13.64
CA SER A 297 -54.04 61.84 -14.74
C SER A 297 -55.41 62.11 -15.35
N GLN A 298 -56.42 61.37 -14.90
CA GLN A 298 -57.79 61.45 -15.37
C GLN A 298 -58.76 61.94 -14.29
N LYS A 299 -58.27 62.16 -13.06
CA LYS A 299 -59.08 62.59 -11.91
C LYS A 299 -58.83 64.06 -11.54
N ASP A 300 -59.80 64.66 -10.88
CA ASP A 300 -59.77 66.03 -10.32
C ASP A 300 -60.62 65.95 -9.04
N THR A 301 -59.96 65.62 -7.93
CA THR A 301 -60.54 65.11 -6.69
C THR A 301 -61.16 66.23 -5.85
N ASP A 302 -60.55 67.42 -5.83
CA ASP A 302 -61.04 68.58 -5.07
C ASP A 302 -61.85 69.59 -5.90
N GLY A 303 -61.80 69.46 -7.23
CA GLY A 303 -62.58 70.24 -8.18
C GLY A 303 -62.05 71.66 -8.38
N ASP A 304 -60.77 71.90 -8.10
CA ASP A 304 -60.11 73.20 -8.29
C ASP A 304 -59.82 73.52 -9.78
N GLY A 305 -59.92 72.49 -10.63
CA GLY A 305 -59.74 72.55 -12.08
C GLY A 305 -58.37 72.13 -12.59
N ILE A 306 -57.48 71.64 -11.72
CA ILE A 306 -56.25 70.93 -12.03
C ILE A 306 -56.48 69.43 -11.80
N THR A 307 -56.01 68.59 -12.73
CA THR A 307 -56.13 67.13 -12.56
C THR A 307 -55.16 66.64 -11.49
N ASP A 308 -55.50 65.59 -10.76
CA ASP A 308 -54.74 65.10 -9.59
C ASP A 308 -53.26 64.80 -9.90
N ASP A 309 -52.91 64.51 -11.16
CA ASP A 309 -51.51 64.31 -11.58
C ASP A 309 -50.70 65.60 -11.70
N LEU A 310 -51.37 66.73 -11.85
CA LEU A 310 -50.80 68.07 -11.97
C LEU A 310 -51.10 68.95 -10.75
N ASP A 311 -52.03 68.53 -9.90
CA ASP A 311 -52.39 69.16 -8.66
C ASP A 311 -51.43 68.71 -7.56
N GLN A 312 -50.72 69.66 -6.96
CA GLN A 312 -49.81 69.43 -5.84
C GLN A 312 -50.48 69.75 -4.50
N CYS A 313 -51.70 70.27 -4.54
CA CYS A 313 -52.49 70.66 -3.40
C CYS A 313 -53.91 70.09 -3.53
N ASP A 314 -54.00 68.75 -3.48
CA ASP A 314 -55.17 67.87 -3.66
C ASP A 314 -56.38 68.14 -2.72
N ASN A 315 -56.35 69.21 -1.94
CA ASN A 315 -57.34 69.58 -0.95
C ASN A 315 -57.53 71.10 -0.86
N THR A 316 -57.26 71.81 -1.94
CA THR A 316 -57.35 73.26 -1.98
C THR A 316 -58.77 73.72 -1.68
N PRO A 317 -58.95 74.62 -0.69
CA PRO A 317 -60.28 75.03 -0.27
C PRO A 317 -61.11 75.59 -1.44
N ASN A 318 -62.28 75.01 -1.66
CA ASN A 318 -63.14 75.35 -2.78
C ASN A 318 -63.47 76.86 -2.85
N GLY A 319 -63.05 77.50 -3.95
CA GLY A 319 -63.25 78.92 -4.23
C GLY A 319 -62.01 79.81 -4.02
N GLU A 320 -60.88 79.25 -3.59
CA GLU A 320 -59.59 79.92 -3.64
C GLU A 320 -59.03 79.98 -5.06
N THR A 321 -58.16 80.95 -5.33
CA THR A 321 -57.47 81.03 -6.63
C THR A 321 -56.16 80.29 -6.53
N VAL A 322 -56.02 79.25 -7.32
CA VAL A 322 -54.86 78.36 -7.33
C VAL A 322 -53.85 78.79 -8.39
N ASP A 323 -52.59 78.44 -8.17
CA ASP A 323 -51.54 78.55 -9.16
C ASP A 323 -51.57 77.33 -10.13
N PRO A 324 -50.64 77.23 -11.11
CA PRO A 324 -50.60 76.08 -12.03
C PRO A 324 -50.32 74.72 -11.37
N LEU A 325 -50.00 74.69 -10.08
CA LEU A 325 -49.75 73.50 -9.27
C LEU A 325 -50.93 73.21 -8.32
N GLY A 326 -52.07 73.88 -8.50
CA GLY A 326 -53.24 73.71 -7.64
C GLY A 326 -53.13 74.37 -6.26
N CYS A 327 -52.03 75.06 -5.95
CA CYS A 327 -51.76 75.54 -4.59
C CYS A 327 -52.22 76.99 -4.33
N SER A 328 -52.73 77.23 -3.12
CA SER A 328 -52.99 78.59 -2.59
C SER A 328 -51.81 79.11 -1.75
N ASN A 329 -51.72 80.42 -1.54
CA ASN A 329 -50.68 81.04 -0.68
C ASN A 329 -50.71 80.58 0.79
N THR A 330 -51.73 79.85 1.22
CA THR A 330 -51.80 79.28 2.58
C THR A 330 -51.25 77.86 2.65
N GLN A 331 -50.81 77.33 1.50
CA GLN A 331 -50.25 75.99 1.31
C GLN A 331 -48.82 76.05 0.73
N THR A 332 -48.30 77.24 0.41
CA THR A 332 -46.95 77.41 -0.15
C THR A 332 -45.89 77.52 0.95
N ASP A 333 -44.83 76.74 0.78
CA ASP A 333 -43.64 76.64 1.62
C ASP A 333 -42.44 76.67 0.66
N THR A 334 -41.70 77.78 0.62
CA THR A 334 -40.77 78.12 -0.47
C THR A 334 -39.49 77.29 -0.43
N ASP A 335 -39.04 76.91 0.77
CA ASP A 335 -37.88 76.05 0.98
C ASP A 335 -38.26 74.63 1.45
N ASN A 336 -39.56 74.34 1.53
CA ASN A 336 -40.15 73.02 1.81
C ASN A 336 -39.69 72.42 3.13
N ASP A 337 -39.45 73.27 4.12
CA ASP A 337 -38.94 72.84 5.42
C ASP A 337 -40.06 72.35 6.36
N GLY A 338 -41.31 72.47 5.94
CA GLY A 338 -42.50 72.04 6.67
C GLY A 338 -43.20 73.18 7.42
N LEU A 339 -42.70 74.41 7.33
CA LEU A 339 -43.37 75.62 7.75
C LEU A 339 -43.78 76.42 6.52
N ALA A 340 -45.10 76.62 6.35
CA ALA A 340 -45.59 77.50 5.29
C ALA A 340 -44.92 78.88 5.37
N ASP A 341 -44.75 79.52 4.21
CA ASP A 341 -44.00 80.78 4.04
C ASP A 341 -44.40 81.89 5.02
N ASP A 342 -45.63 81.87 5.52
CA ASP A 342 -46.17 82.86 6.45
C ASP A 342 -45.75 82.62 7.92
N LEU A 343 -45.13 81.48 8.22
CA LEU A 343 -44.71 81.04 9.56
C LEU A 343 -43.20 80.77 9.72
N ASP A 344 -42.42 80.74 8.64
CA ASP A 344 -40.99 80.41 8.67
C ASP A 344 -40.06 81.63 8.91
N THR A 345 -39.06 81.47 9.80
CA THR A 345 -38.03 82.47 10.15
C THR A 345 -36.72 82.26 9.38
N CYS A 346 -36.49 81.08 8.82
CA CYS A 346 -35.32 80.68 8.06
C CYS A 346 -35.68 80.31 6.61
N PRO A 347 -36.21 81.27 5.80
CA PRO A 347 -36.89 81.07 4.50
C PRO A 347 -36.01 80.63 3.32
N ASN A 348 -34.81 80.13 3.60
CA ASN A 348 -33.94 79.48 2.63
C ASN A 348 -33.15 78.34 3.30
N THR A 349 -33.81 77.56 4.15
CA THR A 349 -33.26 76.31 4.65
C THR A 349 -32.97 75.38 3.48
N PRO A 350 -31.75 74.82 3.38
CA PRO A 350 -31.44 73.92 2.29
C PRO A 350 -32.43 72.74 2.24
N ASP A 351 -32.90 72.48 1.03
CA ASP A 351 -33.93 71.48 0.75
C ASP A 351 -33.57 70.10 1.32
N GLY A 352 -34.49 69.51 2.10
CA GLY A 352 -34.35 68.20 2.72
C GLY A 352 -33.71 68.17 4.10
N GLU A 353 -33.36 69.32 4.68
CA GLU A 353 -32.83 69.37 6.05
C GLU A 353 -33.95 69.42 7.10
N ILE A 354 -33.78 68.68 8.20
CA ILE A 354 -34.77 68.65 9.28
C ILE A 354 -34.67 69.95 10.06
N VAL A 355 -35.77 70.71 10.08
CA VAL A 355 -35.85 72.00 10.78
C VAL A 355 -36.52 71.91 12.14
N ASP A 356 -36.22 72.87 12.99
CA ASP A 356 -36.93 73.04 14.25
C ASP A 356 -38.22 73.85 14.07
N SER A 357 -38.85 74.21 15.20
CA SER A 357 -40.11 74.96 15.20
C SER A 357 -40.01 76.40 14.66
N GLU A 358 -38.80 76.89 14.34
CA GLU A 358 -38.56 78.20 13.74
C GLU A 358 -38.14 78.12 12.26
N GLY A 359 -38.04 76.90 11.71
CA GLY A 359 -37.69 76.63 10.31
C GLY A 359 -36.19 76.58 10.03
N CYS A 360 -35.35 76.46 11.07
CA CYS A 360 -33.90 76.42 10.87
C CYS A 360 -33.36 74.99 11.06
N SER A 361 -32.44 74.58 10.18
CA SER A 361 -31.79 73.26 10.22
C SER A 361 -30.40 73.28 10.86
N ASP A 362 -29.84 72.10 11.05
CA ASP A 362 -28.51 71.89 11.63
C ASP A 362 -27.38 72.52 10.77
N SER A 363 -27.52 72.60 9.44
CA SER A 363 -26.50 73.29 8.60
C SER A 363 -26.43 74.80 8.79
N GLN A 364 -27.42 75.34 9.49
CA GLN A 364 -27.53 76.75 9.81
C GLN A 364 -27.29 77.03 11.29
N LYS A 365 -27.11 75.97 12.11
CA LYS A 365 -26.91 76.02 13.56
C LYS A 365 -25.49 75.59 13.94
N ASP A 366 -24.97 76.21 14.99
CA ASP A 366 -23.68 75.89 15.61
C ASP A 366 -23.96 75.85 17.12
N SER A 367 -24.36 74.67 17.60
CA SER A 367 -24.99 74.44 18.90
C SER A 367 -24.03 74.59 20.07
N ASP A 368 -22.75 74.22 19.89
CA ASP A 368 -21.72 74.32 20.93
C ASP A 368 -20.75 75.50 20.73
N GLY A 369 -20.80 76.16 19.56
CA GLY A 369 -20.08 77.37 19.24
C GLY A 369 -18.62 77.15 18.88
N ASP A 370 -18.25 75.94 18.46
CA ASP A 370 -16.86 75.56 18.17
C ASP A 370 -16.41 76.00 16.75
N GLY A 371 -17.35 76.41 15.91
CA GLY A 371 -17.14 76.92 14.56
C GLY A 371 -17.37 75.92 13.43
N VAL A 372 -17.86 74.72 13.72
CA VAL A 372 -18.41 73.75 12.77
C VAL A 372 -19.95 73.75 12.92
N PHE A 373 -20.69 73.79 11.81
CA PHE A 373 -22.16 73.74 11.88
C PHE A 373 -22.62 72.32 12.20
N ASP A 374 -23.77 72.19 12.86
CA ASP A 374 -24.28 70.94 13.44
C ASP A 374 -24.42 69.80 12.41
N ASP A 375 -24.60 70.12 11.12
CA ASP A 375 -24.65 69.15 10.02
C ASP A 375 -23.29 68.51 9.67
N ALA A 376 -22.23 69.28 9.88
CA ALA A 376 -20.84 68.89 9.65
C ALA A 376 -20.11 68.53 10.95
N ASP A 377 -20.79 68.66 12.10
CA ASP A 377 -20.26 68.39 13.43
C ASP A 377 -20.67 66.97 13.90
N GLN A 378 -19.73 66.03 13.80
CA GLN A 378 -19.88 64.66 14.29
C GLN A 378 -19.83 64.57 15.83
N CYS A 379 -19.52 65.67 16.50
CA CYS A 379 -19.32 65.80 17.93
C CYS A 379 -20.03 67.04 18.48
N ILE A 380 -21.35 67.08 18.27
CA ILE A 380 -22.35 68.12 18.60
C ILE A 380 -22.32 68.73 20.03
N ASP A 381 -21.45 68.22 20.91
CA ASP A 381 -21.28 68.62 22.30
C ASP A 381 -19.81 68.82 22.70
N THR A 382 -18.96 69.22 21.75
CA THR A 382 -17.54 69.41 22.01
C THR A 382 -17.31 70.45 23.12
N PRO A 383 -16.53 70.10 24.17
CA PRO A 383 -16.29 71.02 25.27
C PRO A 383 -15.66 72.34 24.81
N ASN A 384 -16.37 73.44 25.10
CA ASN A 384 -15.99 74.78 24.69
C ASN A 384 -14.53 75.15 25.08
N GLY A 385 -13.71 75.45 24.06
CA GLY A 385 -12.30 75.82 24.18
C GLY A 385 -11.29 74.76 23.74
N GLU A 386 -11.74 73.55 23.39
CA GLU A 386 -10.94 72.55 22.69
C GLU A 386 -10.77 72.91 21.21
N THR A 387 -9.70 72.45 20.56
CA THR A 387 -9.52 72.61 19.11
C THR A 387 -10.06 71.37 18.40
N VAL A 388 -10.98 71.57 17.47
CA VAL A 388 -11.63 70.49 16.71
C VAL A 388 -11.01 70.29 15.33
N ASP A 389 -11.20 69.10 14.77
CA ASP A 389 -10.87 68.82 13.38
C ASP A 389 -11.98 69.27 12.43
N ALA A 390 -11.93 68.82 11.17
CA ALA A 390 -12.89 69.23 10.15
C ALA A 390 -14.30 68.65 10.35
N ASN A 391 -14.46 67.68 11.26
CA ASN A 391 -15.72 67.02 11.57
C ASN A 391 -16.28 67.47 12.93
N GLY A 392 -15.83 68.60 13.48
CA GLY A 392 -16.27 69.11 14.79
C GLY A 392 -15.83 68.25 15.98
N CYS A 393 -15.04 67.20 15.75
CA CYS A 393 -14.59 66.32 16.81
C CYS A 393 -13.31 66.79 17.46
N SER A 394 -13.31 66.78 18.79
CA SER A 394 -12.08 66.78 19.57
C SER A 394 -11.37 65.42 19.45
N ASN A 395 -10.05 65.39 19.66
CA ASN A 395 -9.25 64.16 19.70
C ASN A 395 -9.75 63.09 20.71
N SER A 396 -10.78 63.37 21.50
CA SER A 396 -11.33 62.47 22.52
C SER A 396 -12.53 61.61 22.07
N GLN A 397 -13.05 61.77 20.84
CA GLN A 397 -14.38 61.23 20.43
C GLN A 397 -14.45 60.26 19.21
N VAL A 398 -13.36 59.90 18.51
CA VAL A 398 -13.40 59.07 17.28
C VAL A 398 -13.17 57.55 17.54
N ASP A 399 -14.03 56.66 17.02
CA ASP A 399 -13.78 55.20 17.00
C ASP A 399 -12.76 54.85 15.92
N ASN A 400 -11.58 54.48 16.39
CA ASN A 400 -10.46 54.04 15.59
C ASN A 400 -10.02 52.63 16.00
N SER A 401 -10.92 51.87 16.63
CA SER A 401 -10.62 50.52 17.10
C SER A 401 -10.88 49.50 15.99
N ALA A 402 -9.92 48.60 15.80
CA ALA A 402 -10.03 47.54 14.81
C ALA A 402 -10.68 46.29 15.42
N PRO A 403 -11.38 45.47 14.61
CA PRO A 403 -11.91 44.20 15.06
C PRO A 403 -10.81 43.27 15.56
N GLU A 404 -11.10 42.59 16.67
CA GLU A 404 -10.20 41.70 17.40
C GLU A 404 -10.67 40.25 17.31
N VAL A 405 -9.74 39.36 16.96
CA VAL A 405 -9.96 37.91 16.97
C VAL A 405 -9.86 37.38 18.40
N ILE A 406 -10.99 36.93 18.96
CA ILE A 406 -11.09 36.57 20.38
C ILE A 406 -10.93 35.08 20.68
N ASN A 407 -11.17 34.20 19.71
CA ASN A 407 -11.06 32.76 19.89
C ASN A 407 -10.64 32.10 18.59
N ILE A 408 -9.68 31.18 18.65
CA ILE A 408 -9.17 30.41 17.51
C ILE A 408 -9.11 28.94 17.92
N THR A 409 -9.66 28.05 17.09
CA THR A 409 -9.58 26.60 17.29
C THR A 409 -9.13 25.89 16.02
N ILE A 410 -8.28 24.88 16.18
CA ILE A 410 -7.71 24.09 15.09
C ILE A 410 -8.22 22.66 15.21
N SER A 411 -8.59 22.05 14.09
CA SER A 411 -9.04 20.65 14.03
C SER A 411 -8.71 19.99 12.69
N GLY A 412 -8.85 18.67 12.59
CA GLY A 412 -8.74 17.95 11.32
C GLY A 412 -7.39 18.07 10.62
N ILE A 413 -6.27 18.05 11.38
CA ILE A 413 -4.93 18.09 10.79
C ILE A 413 -4.65 16.77 10.07
N THR A 414 -4.52 16.81 8.75
CA THR A 414 -4.13 15.69 7.88
C THR A 414 -2.68 15.86 7.43
N SER A 415 -2.20 15.00 6.53
CA SER A 415 -0.90 15.18 5.86
C SER A 415 -0.90 16.33 4.84
N THR A 416 -2.05 16.92 4.52
CA THR A 416 -2.19 17.93 3.46
C THR A 416 -3.09 19.13 3.82
N SER A 417 -3.75 19.15 4.98
CA SER A 417 -4.71 20.19 5.35
C SER A 417 -4.99 20.29 6.85
N PHE A 418 -5.64 21.38 7.27
CA PHE A 418 -6.27 21.53 8.60
C PHE A 418 -7.39 22.58 8.58
N ASN A 419 -8.30 22.50 9.57
CA ASN A 419 -9.42 23.42 9.72
C ASN A 419 -9.15 24.45 10.82
N VAL A 420 -9.55 25.69 10.57
CA VAL A 420 -9.47 26.82 11.51
C VAL A 420 -10.86 27.42 11.70
N ASN A 421 -11.30 27.52 12.95
CA ASN A 421 -12.53 28.25 13.32
C ASN A 421 -12.18 29.41 14.25
N TRP A 422 -12.78 30.58 14.04
CA TRP A 422 -12.54 31.74 14.87
C TRP A 422 -13.80 32.57 15.15
N ASN A 423 -13.74 33.35 16.24
CA ASN A 423 -14.78 34.32 16.62
C ASN A 423 -14.17 35.72 16.78
N LEU A 424 -15.02 36.74 16.68
CA LEU A 424 -14.64 38.16 16.74
C LEU A 424 -15.36 38.89 17.89
N ASN A 425 -14.78 40.01 18.34
CA ASN A 425 -15.41 40.91 19.32
C ASN A 425 -16.54 41.77 18.71
N GLU A 426 -16.64 41.81 17.39
CA GLU A 426 -17.67 42.50 16.60
C GLU A 426 -17.88 41.80 15.25
N ILE A 427 -18.90 42.20 14.49
CA ILE A 427 -19.23 41.57 13.20
C ILE A 427 -18.22 42.05 12.14
N SER A 428 -17.56 41.14 11.44
CA SER A 428 -16.59 41.48 10.39
C SER A 428 -16.57 40.43 9.27
N LYS A 429 -15.88 40.71 8.18
CA LYS A 429 -15.48 39.70 7.19
C LYS A 429 -14.03 39.29 7.42
N GLY A 430 -13.62 38.11 6.94
CA GLY A 430 -12.24 37.66 7.11
C GLY A 430 -11.79 36.53 6.19
N TYR A 431 -10.47 36.28 6.23
CA TYR A 431 -9.81 35.17 5.55
C TYR A 431 -8.45 34.88 6.22
N ILE A 432 -7.84 33.75 5.87
CA ILE A 432 -6.59 33.30 6.47
C ILE A 432 -5.46 33.43 5.46
N GLN A 433 -4.37 34.05 5.87
CA GLN A 433 -3.12 34.12 5.11
C GLN A 433 -2.12 33.15 5.73
N PHE A 434 -1.38 32.40 4.90
CA PHE A 434 -0.46 31.37 5.39
C PHE A 434 0.80 31.21 4.53
N GLY A 435 1.87 30.68 5.15
CA GLY A 435 3.14 30.38 4.49
C GLY A 435 4.07 29.55 5.38
N THR A 436 5.26 29.21 4.89
CA THR A 436 6.22 28.34 5.59
C THR A 436 7.28 29.10 6.38
N SER A 437 7.15 30.43 6.49
CA SER A 437 8.07 31.29 7.23
C SER A 437 7.29 32.35 7.98
N SER A 438 7.66 32.57 9.24
CA SER A 438 7.07 33.60 10.10
C SER A 438 7.09 34.97 9.42
N GLY A 439 5.93 35.62 9.38
CA GLY A 439 5.68 36.92 8.74
C GLY A 439 5.66 36.89 7.21
N VAL A 440 5.72 35.72 6.58
CA VAL A 440 5.72 35.58 5.11
C VAL A 440 4.58 34.67 4.68
N TYR A 441 3.48 35.29 4.25
CA TYR A 441 2.29 34.60 3.79
C TYR A 441 2.20 34.66 2.26
N VAL A 442 2.32 33.49 1.62
CA VAL A 442 2.39 33.36 0.15
C VAL A 442 1.07 32.89 -0.46
N ALA A 443 0.15 32.43 0.37
CA ALA A 443 -1.16 31.94 -0.02
C ALA A 443 -2.22 32.42 0.97
N SER A 444 -3.48 32.35 0.54
CA SER A 444 -4.63 32.67 1.36
C SER A 444 -5.80 31.75 1.03
N THR A 445 -6.72 31.61 1.98
CA THR A 445 -8.04 31.04 1.77
C THR A 445 -8.95 32.04 1.04
N ALA A 446 -10.13 31.59 0.61
CA ALA A 446 -11.10 32.45 -0.06
C ALA A 446 -11.64 33.54 0.89
N ILE A 447 -11.82 34.75 0.35
CA ILE A 447 -12.39 35.88 1.09
C ILE A 447 -13.90 35.65 1.25
N GLU A 448 -14.39 35.78 2.49
CA GLU A 448 -15.82 35.80 2.76
C GLU A 448 -16.42 37.17 2.43
N ASN A 449 -17.54 37.18 1.72
CA ASN A 449 -18.21 38.41 1.30
C ASN A 449 -19.29 38.89 2.30
N ASN A 450 -19.62 38.06 3.29
CA ASN A 450 -20.65 38.34 4.28
C ASN A 450 -20.01 38.63 5.64
N PHE A 451 -20.69 39.45 6.44
CA PHE A 451 -20.23 39.88 7.77
C PHE A 451 -20.81 38.95 8.84
N PHE A 452 -19.94 38.33 9.64
CA PHE A 452 -20.31 37.43 10.73
C PHE A 452 -19.42 37.68 11.96
N ASP A 453 -19.83 37.16 13.11
CA ASP A 453 -19.03 37.16 14.35
C ASP A 453 -18.34 35.80 14.61
N SER A 454 -18.59 34.80 13.74
CA SER A 454 -18.01 33.46 13.79
C SER A 454 -17.77 32.90 12.38
N HIS A 455 -16.60 32.28 12.18
CA HIS A 455 -16.11 31.86 10.87
C HIS A 455 -15.38 30.52 10.93
N ALA A 456 -15.33 29.80 9.80
CA ALA A 456 -14.66 28.51 9.66
C ALA A 456 -14.07 28.33 8.25
N GLN A 457 -12.76 28.07 8.15
CA GLN A 457 -12.09 27.84 6.87
C GLN A 457 -11.02 26.75 6.95
N THR A 458 -10.82 26.03 5.84
CA THR A 458 -9.80 25.00 5.69
C THR A 458 -8.57 25.58 4.99
N ILE A 459 -7.38 25.28 5.53
CA ILE A 459 -6.09 25.58 4.89
C ILE A 459 -5.56 24.27 4.31
N GLY A 460 -5.41 24.18 2.99
CA GLY A 460 -4.82 23.01 2.31
C GLY A 460 -5.82 22.12 1.56
N GLY A 461 -5.43 20.87 1.29
CA GLY A 461 -6.24 19.91 0.53
C GLY A 461 -6.52 20.41 -0.89
N ASN A 462 -7.79 20.52 -1.26
CA ASN A 462 -8.22 21.00 -2.57
C ASN A 462 -8.33 22.54 -2.67
N ASN A 463 -7.98 23.30 -1.62
CA ASN A 463 -8.22 24.76 -1.60
C ASN A 463 -7.14 25.53 -0.77
N PRO A 464 -6.17 26.27 -1.38
CA PRO A 464 -5.86 26.40 -2.80
C PRO A 464 -4.95 25.30 -3.37
N PHE A 465 -4.15 24.60 -2.53
CA PHE A 465 -3.28 23.47 -2.89
C PHE A 465 -2.99 22.59 -1.65
N PRO A 466 -2.65 21.29 -1.80
CA PRO A 466 -2.28 20.44 -0.68
C PRO A 466 -1.01 20.97 0.00
N LEU A 467 -1.01 20.97 1.34
CA LEU A 467 0.14 21.34 2.14
C LEU A 467 1.19 20.23 2.13
N ASN A 468 2.44 20.60 2.35
CA ASN A 468 3.52 19.62 2.46
C ASN A 468 3.47 18.92 3.83
N SER A 469 3.48 17.60 3.81
CA SER A 469 3.46 16.79 5.03
C SER A 469 4.69 17.08 5.92
N GLY A 470 4.51 17.02 7.25
CA GLY A 470 5.56 17.32 8.23
C GLY A 470 6.04 18.78 8.26
N THR A 471 5.47 19.68 7.45
CA THR A 471 5.89 21.07 7.36
C THR A 471 5.13 21.94 8.37
N THR A 472 5.82 22.88 9.00
CA THR A 472 5.17 23.90 9.85
C THR A 472 4.77 25.11 9.02
N TYR A 473 3.49 25.47 9.09
CA TYR A 473 2.94 26.66 8.46
C TYR A 473 2.64 27.72 9.52
N TYR A 474 2.97 28.95 9.16
CA TYR A 474 2.69 30.19 9.89
C TYR A 474 1.51 30.85 9.22
N TRP A 475 0.53 31.30 10.00
CA TRP A 475 -0.70 31.85 9.46
C TRP A 475 -1.32 32.88 10.41
N GLN A 476 -2.10 33.79 9.83
CA GLN A 476 -2.84 34.80 10.57
C GLN A 476 -4.19 35.05 9.89
N ILE A 477 -5.16 35.48 10.69
CA ILE A 477 -6.50 35.82 10.21
C ILE A 477 -6.53 37.32 9.94
N TYR A 478 -6.94 37.73 8.73
CA TYR A 478 -7.28 39.11 8.40
C TYR A 478 -8.76 39.35 8.68
N VAL A 479 -9.09 40.50 9.27
CA VAL A 479 -10.47 40.93 9.55
C VAL A 479 -10.70 42.40 9.19
N GLU A 480 -11.92 42.72 8.78
CA GLU A 480 -12.33 44.08 8.40
C GLU A 480 -13.80 44.30 8.78
N ASP A 481 -14.05 45.36 9.56
CA ASP A 481 -15.40 45.76 10.01
C ASP A 481 -16.17 46.55 8.94
N GLU A 482 -17.39 46.99 9.27
CA GLU A 482 -18.23 47.80 8.37
C GLU A 482 -17.69 49.24 8.15
N TYR A 483 -16.83 49.73 9.05
CA TYR A 483 -16.23 51.07 9.01
C TYR A 483 -14.85 51.09 8.32
N GLY A 484 -14.37 49.93 7.87
CA GLY A 484 -13.09 49.76 7.19
C GLY A 484 -11.89 49.71 8.14
N ASN A 485 -12.10 49.57 9.45
CA ASN A 485 -11.01 49.26 10.36
C ASN A 485 -10.56 47.82 10.12
N THR A 486 -9.26 47.63 9.99
CA THR A 486 -8.66 46.34 9.66
C THR A 486 -7.81 45.83 10.80
N GLY A 487 -7.91 44.53 11.05
CA GLY A 487 -7.19 43.84 12.10
C GLY A 487 -6.52 42.58 11.56
N PHE A 488 -5.53 42.11 12.31
CA PHE A 488 -4.99 40.77 12.15
C PHE A 488 -4.97 40.06 13.51
N SER A 489 -5.18 38.75 13.51
CA SER A 489 -4.85 37.95 14.68
C SER A 489 -3.33 37.96 14.94
N GLU A 490 -2.92 37.54 16.13
CA GLU A 490 -1.54 37.11 16.33
C GLU A 490 -1.22 35.93 15.40
N GLU A 491 0.04 35.84 14.95
CA GLU A 491 0.51 34.73 14.11
C GLU A 491 0.40 33.42 14.87
N GLN A 492 -0.29 32.46 14.25
CA GLN A 492 -0.42 31.10 14.71
C GLN A 492 0.50 30.19 13.91
N THR A 493 0.79 29.01 14.48
CA THR A 493 1.57 27.98 13.79
C THR A 493 0.87 26.64 13.89
N THR A 494 0.90 25.90 12.79
CA THR A 494 0.39 24.52 12.73
C THR A 494 1.41 23.65 12.00
N THR A 495 1.81 22.54 12.62
CA THR A 495 2.63 21.51 11.97
C THR A 495 1.71 20.46 11.36
N ILE A 496 1.82 20.27 10.04
CA ILE A 496 1.05 19.29 9.28
C ILE A 496 1.52 17.88 9.64
N ALA A 497 0.59 16.92 9.67
CA ALA A 497 0.94 15.54 9.95
C ALA A 497 1.98 15.04 8.94
N GLN A 498 2.94 14.24 9.40
CA GLN A 498 3.89 13.61 8.49
C GLN A 498 3.20 12.49 7.74
N GLU A 499 3.41 12.43 6.42
CA GLU A 499 2.97 11.30 5.62
C GLU A 499 3.78 10.07 6.04
N GLN A 500 3.09 9.01 6.43
CA GLN A 500 3.74 7.80 6.89
C GLN A 500 4.27 7.07 5.66
N SER A 501 5.60 6.90 5.61
CA SER A 501 6.22 5.99 4.65
C SER A 501 5.96 4.57 5.11
N LEU A 502 5.45 3.75 4.20
CA LEU A 502 5.16 2.34 4.42
C LEU A 502 6.12 1.48 3.59
N THR A 503 6.55 0.38 4.17
CA THR A 503 7.38 -0.66 3.57
C THR A 503 6.46 -1.83 3.23
N TYR A 504 6.49 -2.26 1.98
CA TYR A 504 5.71 -3.40 1.49
C TYR A 504 6.32 -4.71 1.99
N VAL A 505 5.52 -5.56 2.64
CA VAL A 505 5.91 -6.84 3.23
C VAL A 505 4.91 -7.92 2.81
N PRO A 506 5.07 -8.52 1.60
CA PRO A 506 4.06 -9.41 0.99
C PRO A 506 3.96 -10.82 1.58
N ASP A 507 4.84 -11.19 2.50
CA ASP A 507 4.82 -12.52 3.13
C ASP A 507 4.06 -12.42 4.46
N ASP A 508 2.82 -12.95 4.50
CA ASP A 508 1.98 -12.96 5.70
C ASP A 508 2.71 -13.50 6.93
N ALA A 509 3.62 -14.47 6.78
CA ALA A 509 4.35 -15.03 7.91
C ALA A 509 5.44 -14.07 8.43
N PHE A 510 6.06 -13.30 7.54
CA PHE A 510 6.99 -12.22 7.88
C PHE A 510 6.25 -11.05 8.52
N GLU A 511 5.14 -10.58 7.94
CA GLU A 511 4.32 -9.52 8.51
C GLU A 511 3.75 -9.95 9.88
N GLN A 512 3.23 -11.17 10.01
CA GLN A 512 2.77 -11.70 11.29
C GLN A 512 3.89 -11.75 12.35
N TYR A 513 5.13 -12.01 11.95
CA TYR A 513 6.26 -11.92 12.88
C TYR A 513 6.47 -10.47 13.36
N LEU A 514 6.33 -9.49 12.48
CA LEU A 514 6.47 -8.06 12.83
C LEU A 514 5.33 -7.60 13.74
N ILE A 515 4.09 -8.03 13.48
CA ILE A 515 2.93 -7.81 14.36
C ILE A 515 3.17 -8.43 15.74
N ASP A 516 3.57 -9.70 15.80
CA ASP A 516 3.85 -10.39 17.07
C ASP A 516 5.00 -9.76 17.86
N SER A 517 5.93 -9.12 17.16
CA SER A 517 7.05 -8.39 17.74
C SER A 517 6.68 -6.97 18.16
N GLY A 518 5.46 -6.51 17.87
CA GLY A 518 4.96 -5.17 18.19
C GLY A 518 5.51 -4.06 17.30
N TYR A 519 5.95 -4.40 16.08
CA TYR A 519 6.39 -3.45 15.06
C TYR A 519 5.28 -3.04 14.11
N ASP A 520 4.16 -3.75 14.15
CA ASP A 520 2.98 -3.51 13.33
C ASP A 520 1.70 -3.89 14.08
N ASP A 521 0.57 -3.35 13.63
CA ASP A 521 -0.75 -3.48 14.27
C ASP A 521 -1.76 -4.28 13.42
N PHE A 522 -1.57 -4.38 12.11
CA PHE A 522 -2.52 -4.97 11.16
C PHE A 522 -1.83 -5.93 10.20
N MET A 523 -2.60 -6.84 9.60
CA MET A 523 -2.13 -7.69 8.50
C MET A 523 -2.65 -7.06 7.22
N ASP A 524 -1.84 -6.21 6.58
CA ASP A 524 -2.24 -5.42 5.41
C ASP A 524 -1.13 -5.24 4.37
N ASP A 525 -0.09 -6.08 4.40
CA ASP A 525 1.12 -6.05 3.57
C ASP A 525 1.99 -4.78 3.73
N TYR A 526 1.75 -3.95 4.75
CA TYR A 526 2.43 -2.66 4.89
C TYR A 526 2.81 -2.30 6.33
N VAL A 527 4.13 -2.20 6.57
CA VAL A 527 4.67 -1.79 7.87
C VAL A 527 5.28 -0.39 7.81
N SER A 528 5.21 0.38 8.89
CA SER A 528 5.85 1.71 8.94
C SER A 528 7.38 1.63 8.71
N THR A 529 7.85 2.23 7.61
CA THR A 529 9.29 2.29 7.26
C THR A 529 10.11 2.93 8.38
N ALA A 530 9.53 3.93 9.07
CA ALA A 530 10.20 4.61 10.18
C ALA A 530 10.47 3.68 11.37
N ILE A 531 9.52 2.78 11.69
CA ILE A 531 9.69 1.78 12.75
C ILE A 531 10.76 0.77 12.35
N LEU A 532 10.69 0.24 11.13
CA LEU A 532 11.66 -0.75 10.64
C LEU A 532 13.09 -0.20 10.61
N ALA A 533 13.24 1.08 10.21
CA ALA A 533 14.54 1.74 10.13
C ALA A 533 15.26 1.89 11.48
N GLU A 534 14.56 1.79 12.62
CA GLU A 534 15.16 1.87 13.97
C GLU A 534 15.60 0.50 14.53
N ILE A 535 15.16 -0.61 13.92
CA ILE A 535 15.44 -1.96 14.42
C ILE A 535 16.94 -2.30 14.22
N THR A 536 17.61 -2.64 15.31
CA THR A 536 19.06 -2.98 15.31
C THR A 536 19.33 -4.47 15.38
N THR A 537 18.35 -5.27 15.78
CA THR A 537 18.46 -6.73 15.87
C THR A 537 17.16 -7.36 15.41
N LEU A 538 17.25 -8.29 14.45
CA LEU A 538 16.12 -9.05 13.94
C LEU A 538 16.44 -10.55 14.07
N SER A 539 15.57 -11.30 14.74
CA SER A 539 15.75 -12.74 14.94
C SER A 539 14.51 -13.48 14.45
N LEU A 540 14.55 -13.90 13.20
CA LEU A 540 13.46 -14.62 12.55
C LEU A 540 13.55 -16.10 12.92
N ASN A 541 12.61 -16.55 13.74
CA ASN A 541 12.54 -17.92 14.24
C ASN A 541 11.27 -18.59 13.71
N ALA A 542 11.44 -19.60 12.86
CA ALA A 542 10.37 -20.36 12.22
C ALA A 542 10.03 -21.68 12.96
N TRP A 543 10.67 -21.94 14.11
CA TRP A 543 10.38 -23.12 14.93
C TRP A 543 9.05 -22.97 15.66
N SER A 544 8.06 -23.82 15.36
CA SER A 544 6.80 -23.83 16.10
C SER A 544 7.07 -24.15 17.58
N VAL A 545 6.59 -23.30 18.47
CA VAL A 545 6.37 -23.67 19.86
C VAL A 545 4.96 -24.28 19.94
N TYR A 546 4.87 -25.53 20.40
CA TYR A 546 3.60 -26.23 20.73
C TYR A 546 2.72 -26.78 19.57
N GLY A 547 3.29 -27.15 18.43
CA GLY A 547 2.61 -28.05 17.47
C GLY A 547 1.50 -27.40 16.64
N VAL A 548 1.57 -26.08 16.43
CA VAL A 548 0.90 -25.37 15.35
C VAL A 548 1.87 -25.26 14.16
N SER A 549 1.36 -25.14 12.94
CA SER A 549 2.15 -25.12 11.70
C SER A 549 3.36 -24.18 11.78
N ARG A 550 4.49 -24.60 11.20
CA ARG A 550 5.70 -23.78 11.08
C ARG A 550 5.35 -22.46 10.37
N ARG A 551 5.82 -21.32 10.89
CA ARG A 551 5.77 -20.07 10.14
C ARG A 551 6.84 -20.16 9.07
N LEU A 552 6.41 -20.44 7.85
CA LEU A 552 7.30 -20.51 6.71
C LEU A 552 7.39 -19.10 6.14
N ILE A 553 8.50 -18.41 6.40
CA ILE A 553 8.81 -17.15 5.72
C ILE A 553 9.60 -17.51 4.47
N THR A 554 9.06 -17.14 3.32
CA THR A 554 9.61 -17.50 1.99
C THR A 554 10.02 -16.29 1.16
N ASP A 555 9.41 -15.13 1.42
CA ASP A 555 9.76 -13.84 0.83
C ASP A 555 10.18 -12.85 1.93
N PHE A 556 11.36 -12.26 1.77
CA PHE A 556 11.94 -11.27 2.69
C PHE A 556 11.89 -9.84 2.13
N THR A 557 11.07 -9.61 1.11
CA THR A 557 10.79 -8.27 0.59
C THR A 557 10.41 -7.33 1.75
N GLY A 558 11.05 -6.16 1.78
CA GLY A 558 10.93 -5.19 2.86
C GLY A 558 12.08 -5.23 3.87
N LEU A 559 12.87 -6.32 3.93
CA LEU A 559 14.05 -6.42 4.82
C LEU A 559 15.12 -5.34 4.53
N GLN A 560 15.15 -4.81 3.30
CA GLN A 560 16.05 -3.75 2.88
C GLN A 560 15.84 -2.43 3.64
N ASP A 561 14.64 -2.19 4.19
CA ASP A 561 14.30 -0.95 4.90
C ASP A 561 14.74 -0.96 6.37
N PHE A 562 15.27 -2.08 6.87
CA PHE A 562 15.90 -2.21 8.19
C PHE A 562 17.31 -1.58 8.16
N THR A 563 17.37 -0.27 7.92
CA THR A 563 18.62 0.46 7.63
C THR A 563 19.57 0.55 8.82
N SER A 564 19.07 0.43 10.07
CA SER A 564 19.89 0.39 11.29
C SER A 564 20.28 -1.02 11.74
N LEU A 565 19.92 -2.07 10.97
CA LEU A 565 20.12 -3.46 11.37
C LEU A 565 21.60 -3.80 11.56
N GLN A 566 21.95 -4.32 12.73
CA GLN A 566 23.31 -4.71 13.12
C GLN A 566 23.45 -6.22 13.34
N GLU A 567 22.39 -6.90 13.76
CA GLU A 567 22.38 -8.35 13.96
C GLU A 567 21.14 -8.97 13.31
N LEU A 568 21.38 -9.95 12.45
CA LEU A 568 20.33 -10.72 11.77
C LEU A 568 20.53 -12.20 12.05
N VAL A 569 19.48 -12.83 12.56
CA VAL A 569 19.46 -14.26 12.90
C VAL A 569 18.29 -14.92 12.18
N PHE A 570 18.59 -15.98 11.44
CA PHE A 570 17.63 -16.88 10.83
C PHE A 570 17.70 -18.23 11.54
N SER A 571 16.57 -18.77 11.98
CA SER A 571 16.49 -20.09 12.65
C SER A 571 15.21 -20.83 12.31
N GLY A 572 15.31 -22.15 12.10
CA GLY A 572 14.18 -23.00 11.73
C GLY A 572 13.63 -22.76 10.33
N MET A 573 14.42 -22.14 9.44
CA MET A 573 14.02 -21.80 8.08
C MET A 573 14.40 -22.92 7.12
N ASP A 574 13.57 -23.96 7.12
CA ASP A 574 13.81 -25.16 6.33
C ASP A 574 13.74 -24.93 4.82
N GLU A 575 13.36 -23.76 4.31
CA GLU A 575 13.29 -23.45 2.86
C GLU A 575 13.92 -22.08 2.52
N LEU A 576 14.90 -21.61 3.32
CA LEU A 576 15.57 -20.33 3.07
C LEU A 576 16.27 -20.33 1.70
N ASN A 577 15.65 -19.69 0.71
CA ASN A 577 16.18 -19.50 -0.64
C ASN A 577 17.05 -18.23 -0.69
N SER A 578 18.31 -18.36 -1.14
CA SER A 578 19.22 -17.21 -1.25
C SER A 578 18.77 -16.16 -2.26
N GLN A 579 17.98 -16.53 -3.27
CA GLN A 579 17.50 -15.61 -4.31
C GLN A 579 16.57 -14.53 -3.74
N ASN A 580 15.89 -14.83 -2.63
CA ASN A 580 14.95 -13.92 -1.97
C ASN A 580 15.59 -13.17 -0.78
N LEU A 581 16.87 -13.42 -0.48
CA LEU A 581 17.59 -12.77 0.61
C LEU A 581 18.50 -11.66 0.07
N ASP A 582 17.97 -10.43 0.01
CA ASP A 582 18.72 -9.24 -0.37
C ASP A 582 19.11 -8.41 0.87
N LEU A 583 20.42 -8.35 1.14
CA LEU A 583 21.01 -7.60 2.25
C LEU A 583 21.75 -6.34 1.81
N THR A 584 21.58 -5.91 0.56
CA THR A 584 22.36 -4.82 -0.07
C THR A 584 22.23 -3.49 0.71
N ASN A 585 21.05 -3.19 1.25
CA ASN A 585 20.79 -1.96 1.99
C ASN A 585 21.08 -2.07 3.50
N ASN A 586 21.29 -3.27 4.04
CA ASN A 586 21.62 -3.48 5.46
C ASN A 586 23.13 -3.28 5.72
N ILE A 587 23.66 -2.14 5.29
CA ILE A 587 25.11 -1.82 5.33
C ILE A 587 25.70 -1.74 6.75
N ASN A 588 24.83 -1.62 7.76
CA ASN A 588 25.20 -1.57 9.18
C ASN A 588 25.33 -2.97 9.82
N LEU A 589 25.07 -4.04 9.08
CA LEU A 589 25.09 -5.41 9.57
C LEU A 589 26.49 -5.80 10.06
N ARG A 590 26.59 -6.17 11.34
CA ARG A 590 27.81 -6.62 12.03
C ARG A 590 27.82 -8.11 12.30
N LYS A 591 26.65 -8.73 12.43
CA LYS A 591 26.52 -10.15 12.70
C LYS A 591 25.41 -10.77 11.87
N LEU A 592 25.74 -11.82 11.14
CA LEU A 592 24.79 -12.66 10.41
C LEU A 592 24.89 -14.09 10.93
N THR A 593 23.77 -14.62 11.37
CA THR A 593 23.65 -16.01 11.84
C THR A 593 22.55 -16.70 11.05
N ILE A 594 22.91 -17.78 10.36
CA ILE A 594 21.96 -18.64 9.65
C ILE A 594 22.04 -20.03 10.30
N LEU A 595 20.99 -20.38 11.01
CA LEU A 595 20.77 -21.70 11.58
C LEU A 595 19.84 -22.48 10.64
N ASP A 596 20.01 -23.80 10.60
CA ASP A 596 19.18 -24.74 9.83
C ASP A 596 19.22 -24.48 8.31
N CYS A 597 20.41 -24.24 7.77
CA CYS A 597 20.70 -23.87 6.36
C CYS A 597 20.39 -24.94 5.29
N SER A 598 19.27 -25.66 5.40
CA SER A 598 19.04 -26.91 4.68
C SER A 598 19.04 -26.80 3.15
N PHE A 599 18.60 -25.66 2.63
CA PHE A 599 18.47 -25.34 1.20
C PHE A 599 19.17 -24.04 0.82
N PHE A 600 20.04 -23.56 1.69
CA PHE A 600 20.75 -22.30 1.50
C PHE A 600 21.99 -22.52 0.62
N ASP A 601 22.05 -21.83 -0.51
CA ASP A 601 23.12 -21.97 -1.51
C ASP A 601 24.03 -20.74 -1.62
N GLY A 602 23.86 -19.69 -0.81
CA GLY A 602 24.75 -18.51 -0.79
C GLY A 602 24.10 -17.25 -0.23
N VAL A 603 24.89 -16.19 -0.06
CA VAL A 603 24.38 -14.83 0.22
C VAL A 603 25.38 -13.81 -0.31
N ASP A 604 24.90 -12.75 -0.95
CA ASP A 604 25.73 -11.62 -1.33
C ASP A 604 26.00 -10.75 -0.09
N LEU A 605 27.25 -10.72 0.35
CA LEU A 605 27.71 -9.90 1.48
C LEU A 605 28.61 -8.74 1.03
N SER A 606 28.63 -8.43 -0.27
CA SER A 606 29.53 -7.46 -0.86
C SER A 606 29.34 -6.03 -0.32
N HIS A 607 28.15 -5.69 0.16
CA HIS A 607 27.80 -4.39 0.73
C HIS A 607 27.89 -4.33 2.27
N ASN A 608 27.91 -5.48 2.96
CA ASN A 608 27.96 -5.57 4.42
C ASN A 608 29.41 -5.47 4.93
N THR A 609 30.10 -4.38 4.59
CA THR A 609 31.53 -4.15 4.90
C THR A 609 31.84 -4.04 6.40
N LEU A 610 30.82 -3.82 7.23
CA LEU A 610 30.93 -3.77 8.69
C LEU A 610 30.76 -5.14 9.37
N LEU A 611 30.55 -6.22 8.62
CA LEU A 611 30.37 -7.57 9.16
C LEU A 611 31.60 -8.01 9.98
N GLU A 612 31.37 -8.38 11.24
CA GLU A 612 32.38 -8.81 12.21
C GLU A 612 32.27 -10.30 12.56
N GLU A 613 31.06 -10.87 12.51
CA GLU A 613 30.80 -12.29 12.80
C GLU A 613 29.83 -12.90 11.78
N LEU A 614 30.22 -14.04 11.22
CA LEU A 614 29.40 -14.84 10.30
C LEU A 614 29.30 -16.27 10.82
N ILE A 615 28.07 -16.74 11.00
CA ILE A 615 27.77 -18.06 11.55
C ILE A 615 26.83 -18.79 10.62
N PHE A 616 27.27 -19.95 10.14
CA PHE A 616 26.43 -20.95 9.49
C PHE A 616 26.39 -22.20 10.37
N ARG A 617 25.20 -22.70 10.67
CA ARG A 617 25.03 -23.93 11.41
C ARG A 617 23.83 -24.71 10.89
N GLY A 618 24.04 -25.95 10.45
CA GLY A 618 22.96 -26.91 10.31
C GLY A 618 22.69 -27.65 11.62
N ASP A 619 21.45 -28.02 11.90
CA ASP A 619 21.15 -29.05 12.90
C ASP A 619 21.02 -30.42 12.20
N ASP A 620 21.45 -31.50 12.88
CA ASP A 620 21.26 -32.91 12.49
C ASP A 620 21.73 -33.36 11.09
N GLY A 621 22.59 -32.58 10.42
CA GLY A 621 23.19 -32.95 9.13
C GLY A 621 22.35 -32.59 7.90
N THR A 622 21.48 -31.59 8.01
CA THR A 622 20.53 -31.22 6.96
C THR A 622 20.88 -30.00 6.12
N CYS A 623 22.01 -29.29 6.30
CA CYS A 623 22.51 -28.40 5.21
C CYS A 623 23.04 -29.26 4.07
N LEU A 624 22.08 -29.74 3.25
CA LEU A 624 22.27 -30.68 2.16
C LEU A 624 22.88 -30.01 0.93
N THR A 625 22.81 -28.68 0.86
CA THR A 625 23.40 -27.87 -0.21
C THR A 625 24.71 -27.23 0.23
N ASN A 626 25.74 -27.34 -0.62
CA ASN A 626 26.93 -26.51 -0.45
C ASN A 626 26.52 -25.03 -0.52
N VAL A 627 27.04 -24.22 0.39
CA VAL A 627 27.06 -22.76 0.24
C VAL A 627 27.96 -22.45 -0.95
N LYS A 628 27.33 -22.13 -2.08
CA LYS A 628 27.98 -21.72 -3.31
C LYS A 628 28.23 -20.22 -3.27
N ASN A 629 29.20 -19.77 -4.05
CA ASN A 629 29.41 -18.35 -4.35
C ASN A 629 29.60 -17.42 -3.13
N LEU A 630 29.95 -17.93 -1.95
CA LEU A 630 30.31 -17.08 -0.81
C LEU A 630 31.65 -16.39 -1.09
N ASP A 631 31.63 -15.06 -1.18
CA ASP A 631 32.83 -14.24 -1.29
C ASP A 631 32.92 -13.25 -0.11
N LEU A 632 34.07 -13.25 0.55
CA LEU A 632 34.36 -12.40 1.72
C LEU A 632 35.33 -11.26 1.39
N ILE A 633 35.59 -10.99 0.10
CA ILE A 633 36.57 -9.99 -0.34
C ILE A 633 36.29 -8.57 0.21
N ASN A 634 35.02 -8.21 0.43
CA ASN A 634 34.64 -6.90 0.95
C ASN A 634 34.46 -6.86 2.47
N ASN A 635 34.40 -8.02 3.15
CA ASN A 635 34.13 -8.11 4.59
C ASN A 635 35.42 -8.06 5.41
N GLN A 636 36.20 -6.99 5.23
CA GLN A 636 37.53 -6.83 5.85
C GLN A 636 37.49 -6.64 7.38
N ASN A 637 36.31 -6.52 7.98
CA ASN A 637 36.11 -6.46 9.43
C ASN A 637 35.77 -7.82 10.06
N LEU A 638 35.62 -8.88 9.25
CA LEU A 638 35.21 -10.20 9.73
C LEU A 638 36.29 -10.80 10.64
N LYS A 639 35.97 -10.94 11.93
CA LYS A 639 36.85 -11.49 12.98
C LYS A 639 36.51 -12.94 13.31
N THR A 640 35.25 -13.33 13.13
CA THR A 640 34.78 -14.67 13.51
C THR A 640 34.00 -15.30 12.37
N LEU A 641 34.43 -16.50 11.97
CA LEU A 641 33.74 -17.34 11.00
C LEU A 641 33.49 -18.70 11.65
N LYS A 642 32.23 -19.09 11.75
CA LYS A 642 31.81 -20.38 12.28
C LYS A 642 30.96 -21.10 11.24
N MET A 643 31.34 -22.32 10.91
CA MET A 643 30.62 -23.14 9.93
C MET A 643 30.47 -24.53 10.52
N PHE A 644 29.26 -24.92 10.89
CA PHE A 644 28.97 -26.26 11.42
C PHE A 644 28.03 -26.96 10.46
N TRP A 645 28.45 -28.11 9.91
CA TRP A 645 27.64 -28.87 8.96
C TRP A 645 27.20 -28.02 7.75
N ALA A 646 28.04 -27.09 7.29
CA ALA A 646 27.72 -26.15 6.22
C ALA A 646 28.83 -26.17 5.16
N PRO A 647 28.85 -27.16 4.23
CA PRO A 647 29.88 -27.26 3.21
C PRO A 647 29.93 -25.99 2.35
N VAL A 648 31.14 -25.50 2.04
CA VAL A 648 31.38 -24.25 1.30
C VAL A 648 32.26 -24.54 0.10
N ASP A 649 31.80 -24.14 -1.08
CA ASP A 649 32.56 -24.30 -2.31
C ASP A 649 33.81 -23.41 -2.30
N ASN A 650 34.92 -23.95 -2.79
CA ASN A 650 36.21 -23.24 -2.85
C ASN A 650 36.64 -22.64 -1.51
N LEU A 651 36.43 -23.37 -0.39
CA LEU A 651 36.73 -22.91 0.97
C LEU A 651 38.09 -22.20 1.13
N ASN A 652 39.16 -22.71 0.51
CA ASN A 652 40.48 -22.06 0.56
C ASN A 652 40.48 -20.65 -0.05
N LEU A 653 39.73 -20.42 -1.13
CA LEU A 653 39.58 -19.09 -1.74
C LEU A 653 38.82 -18.16 -0.79
N VAL A 654 37.70 -18.63 -0.22
CA VAL A 654 36.90 -17.87 0.77
C VAL A 654 37.76 -17.45 1.95
N LEU A 655 38.53 -18.38 2.52
CA LEU A 655 39.42 -18.12 3.64
C LEU A 655 40.59 -17.19 3.26
N SER A 656 41.06 -17.22 2.00
CA SER A 656 42.09 -16.29 1.52
C SER A 656 41.64 -14.82 1.49
N HIS A 657 40.34 -14.59 1.38
CA HIS A 657 39.73 -13.25 1.43
C HIS A 657 39.48 -12.76 2.86
N ALA A 658 39.28 -13.66 3.82
CA ALA A 658 39.04 -13.37 5.24
C ALA A 658 40.33 -13.03 6.04
N LYS A 659 41.01 -11.95 5.68
CA LYS A 659 42.35 -11.59 6.22
C LYS A 659 42.35 -11.10 7.68
N SER A 660 41.22 -10.57 8.15
CA SER A 660 41.05 -10.07 9.51
C SER A 660 40.58 -11.15 10.50
N LEU A 661 40.42 -12.38 10.04
CA LEU A 661 39.87 -13.48 10.81
C LEU A 661 40.75 -13.79 12.03
N GLU A 662 40.13 -13.77 13.22
CA GLU A 662 40.75 -14.10 14.51
C GLU A 662 40.28 -15.45 15.04
N ASN A 663 39.03 -15.84 14.75
CA ASN A 663 38.42 -17.08 15.22
C ASN A 663 37.81 -17.85 14.04
N LEU A 664 38.27 -19.08 13.83
CA LEU A 664 37.73 -19.98 12.82
C LEU A 664 37.28 -21.28 13.47
N ILE A 665 36.01 -21.62 13.28
CA ILE A 665 35.45 -22.90 13.69
C ILE A 665 34.83 -23.60 12.49
N ILE A 666 35.27 -24.82 12.22
CA ILE A 666 34.76 -25.65 11.11
C ILE A 666 34.32 -27.00 11.66
N GLY A 667 33.05 -27.36 11.46
CA GLY A 667 32.47 -28.65 11.77
C GLY A 667 32.18 -29.48 10.51
N ARG A 668 32.58 -30.75 10.51
CA ARG A 668 32.52 -31.73 9.40
C ARG A 668 33.28 -31.31 8.13
N LEU A 669 34.55 -30.98 8.30
CA LEU A 669 35.46 -30.63 7.20
C LEU A 669 35.60 -31.75 6.12
N SER A 670 35.30 -33.01 6.47
CA SER A 670 35.28 -34.15 5.56
C SER A 670 34.34 -34.02 4.35
N ASP A 671 33.26 -33.24 4.49
CA ASP A 671 32.22 -33.13 3.46
C ASP A 671 32.64 -32.18 2.32
N TYR A 672 33.80 -31.52 2.45
CA TYR A 672 34.30 -30.48 1.54
C TYR A 672 35.22 -31.01 0.41
N ASN A 673 35.50 -32.33 0.36
CA ASN A 673 36.45 -32.94 -0.60
C ASN A 673 37.84 -32.25 -0.65
N THR A 674 38.25 -31.56 0.42
CA THR A 674 39.51 -30.81 0.46
C THR A 674 40.64 -31.73 0.89
N TYR A 675 41.53 -32.05 -0.06
CA TYR A 675 42.77 -32.74 0.24
C TYR A 675 43.68 -31.91 1.16
N SER A 676 43.62 -30.57 1.03
CA SER A 676 44.35 -29.61 1.84
C SER A 676 43.52 -28.38 2.21
N LEU A 677 43.75 -27.87 3.42
CA LEU A 677 43.20 -26.61 3.94
C LEU A 677 44.34 -25.58 4.02
N ASP A 678 44.17 -24.41 3.40
CA ASP A 678 45.17 -23.33 3.40
C ASP A 678 44.71 -22.13 4.22
N LEU A 679 45.40 -21.90 5.33
CA LEU A 679 45.19 -20.79 6.27
C LEU A 679 46.38 -19.81 6.30
N SER A 680 47.30 -19.90 5.34
CA SER A 680 48.51 -19.07 5.29
C SER A 680 48.21 -17.57 5.16
N ASN A 681 47.07 -17.19 4.61
CA ASN A 681 46.62 -15.80 4.48
C ASN A 681 45.97 -15.24 5.76
N ASN A 682 45.59 -16.08 6.72
CA ASN A 682 44.87 -15.69 7.94
C ASN A 682 45.85 -15.34 9.07
N ILE A 683 46.65 -14.29 8.85
CA ILE A 683 47.76 -13.87 9.75
C ILE A 683 47.31 -13.29 11.10
N ASN A 684 46.01 -13.14 11.32
CA ASN A 684 45.41 -12.65 12.57
C ASN A 684 44.75 -13.78 13.37
N LEU A 685 44.77 -15.01 12.87
CA LEU A 685 44.11 -16.14 13.49
C LEU A 685 44.70 -16.42 14.88
N ARG A 686 43.82 -16.43 15.88
CA ARG A 686 44.11 -16.75 17.29
C ARG A 686 43.59 -18.12 17.67
N ASN A 687 42.35 -18.42 17.27
CA ASN A 687 41.66 -19.64 17.64
C ASN A 687 41.24 -20.41 16.39
N LEU A 688 41.71 -21.65 16.29
CA LEU A 688 41.30 -22.59 15.26
C LEU A 688 40.64 -23.80 15.93
N GLN A 689 39.41 -24.10 15.55
CA GLN A 689 38.73 -25.33 15.95
C GLN A 689 38.24 -26.06 14.71
N ILE A 690 38.62 -27.32 14.59
CA ILE A 690 38.18 -28.23 13.53
C ILE A 690 37.57 -29.46 14.21
N ASP A 691 36.26 -29.62 14.05
CA ASP A 691 35.52 -30.78 14.55
C ASP A 691 35.10 -31.65 13.37
N ASP A 692 35.51 -32.91 13.33
CA ASP A 692 35.17 -33.81 12.21
C ASP A 692 34.66 -35.18 12.72
N TYR A 693 33.81 -35.82 11.92
CA TYR A 693 33.22 -37.13 12.21
C TYR A 693 33.71 -38.23 11.27
N LEU A 694 34.24 -37.89 10.08
CA LEU A 694 34.61 -38.88 9.06
C LEU A 694 36.11 -38.84 8.72
N ARG A 695 36.63 -37.72 8.21
CA ARG A 695 38.01 -37.62 7.70
C ARG A 695 38.52 -36.18 7.69
N LEU A 696 39.60 -35.95 8.45
CA LEU A 696 40.36 -34.69 8.42
C LEU A 696 41.18 -34.60 7.12
N PRO A 697 41.48 -33.38 6.62
CA PRO A 697 42.34 -33.18 5.45
C PRO A 697 43.73 -33.78 5.67
N GLU A 698 44.41 -34.17 4.59
CA GLU A 698 45.77 -34.74 4.68
C GLU A 698 46.79 -33.66 5.06
N GLN A 699 46.54 -32.41 4.65
CA GLN A 699 47.40 -31.27 4.94
C GLN A 699 46.61 -30.06 5.41
N ILE A 700 47.09 -29.40 6.46
CA ILE A 700 46.61 -28.10 6.91
C ILE A 700 47.81 -27.15 6.90
N ASN A 701 47.80 -26.16 6.00
CA ASN A 701 48.83 -25.13 5.92
C ASN A 701 48.48 -23.97 6.86
N LEU A 702 49.21 -23.90 7.96
CA LEU A 702 49.14 -22.89 9.00
C LEU A 702 50.39 -22.01 9.02
N ARG A 703 51.07 -21.80 7.89
CA ARG A 703 52.19 -20.86 7.79
C ARG A 703 51.70 -19.41 7.73
N ASN A 704 51.09 -18.98 8.83
CA ASN A 704 50.34 -17.73 8.94
C ASN A 704 51.12 -16.61 9.64
N GLY A 705 52.46 -16.62 9.57
CA GLY A 705 53.28 -15.51 10.03
C GLY A 705 53.92 -15.73 11.40
N SER A 706 54.65 -16.84 11.56
CA SER A 706 55.38 -17.26 12.76
C SER A 706 54.55 -17.98 13.83
N ASN A 707 53.24 -18.15 13.60
CA ASN A 707 52.29 -18.78 14.52
C ASN A 707 52.13 -18.10 15.89
N ASP A 708 52.70 -16.93 16.12
CA ASP A 708 52.81 -16.29 17.44
C ASP A 708 51.50 -15.74 18.00
N LYS A 709 50.53 -15.46 17.12
CA LYS A 709 49.16 -15.06 17.51
C LYS A 709 48.24 -16.23 17.82
N LEU A 710 48.59 -17.45 17.43
CA LEU A 710 47.77 -18.62 17.71
C LEU A 710 47.79 -18.89 19.22
N GLU A 711 46.62 -18.86 19.83
CA GLU A 711 46.38 -19.08 21.26
C GLU A 711 45.84 -20.49 21.52
N SER A 712 45.05 -21.04 20.58
CA SER A 712 44.45 -22.37 20.71
C SER A 712 44.23 -23.02 19.35
N ILE A 713 44.60 -24.31 19.25
CA ILE A 713 44.23 -25.17 18.12
C ILE A 713 43.52 -26.40 18.69
N ILE A 714 42.24 -26.57 18.38
CA ILE A 714 41.44 -27.70 18.81
C ILE A 714 41.10 -28.56 17.60
N MET A 715 41.44 -29.84 17.67
CA MET A 715 41.08 -30.82 16.65
C MET A 715 40.32 -31.96 17.30
N SER A 716 39.06 -32.14 16.91
CA SER A 716 38.21 -33.21 17.41
C SER A 716 37.91 -34.22 16.29
N ASP A 717 38.04 -35.51 16.58
CA ASP A 717 37.63 -36.60 15.68
C ASP A 717 36.77 -37.62 16.41
N TRP A 718 35.54 -37.79 15.91
CA TRP A 718 34.53 -38.66 16.49
C TRP A 718 34.32 -39.97 15.70
N GLY A 719 35.07 -40.21 14.61
CA GLY A 719 34.96 -41.39 13.74
C GLY A 719 35.88 -42.58 14.12
N VAL A 720 35.54 -43.81 13.69
CA VAL A 720 36.10 -45.06 14.28
C VAL A 720 37.14 -45.83 13.44
N THR A 721 37.49 -45.50 12.18
CA THR A 721 38.19 -46.50 11.32
C THR A 721 39.25 -46.07 10.28
N SER A 722 39.73 -44.82 10.20
CA SER A 722 40.81 -44.48 9.24
C SER A 722 42.14 -44.15 9.92
N SER A 723 43.16 -44.99 9.72
CA SER A 723 44.55 -44.73 10.14
C SER A 723 45.27 -43.90 9.07
N HIS A 724 44.96 -42.61 8.99
CA HIS A 724 45.70 -41.66 8.16
C HIS A 724 46.34 -40.56 9.03
N SER A 725 47.52 -40.11 8.63
CA SER A 725 48.29 -39.08 9.31
C SER A 725 47.98 -37.70 8.76
N VAL A 726 47.56 -36.76 9.61
CA VAL A 726 47.35 -35.36 9.21
C VAL A 726 48.65 -34.61 9.32
N CYS A 727 49.05 -33.90 8.27
CA CYS A 727 50.20 -33.02 8.28
C CYS A 727 49.79 -31.58 8.59
N LEU A 728 50.37 -31.02 9.66
CA LEU A 728 50.24 -29.62 10.04
C LEU A 728 51.49 -28.88 9.63
N GLU A 729 51.41 -28.16 8.50
CA GLU A 729 52.51 -27.32 8.00
C GLU A 729 52.50 -25.98 8.75
N VAL A 730 53.55 -25.70 9.51
CA VAL A 730 53.60 -24.54 10.43
C VAL A 730 54.95 -23.84 10.38
N ASP A 731 54.98 -22.56 10.77
CA ASP A 731 56.23 -21.80 10.86
C ASP A 731 57.06 -22.19 12.11
N ASN A 732 56.40 -22.59 13.20
CA ASN A 732 57.04 -22.99 14.47
C ASN A 732 56.41 -24.27 15.07
N PRO A 733 56.93 -25.46 14.70
CA PRO A 733 56.40 -26.74 15.18
C PRO A 733 56.33 -26.89 16.70
N ILE A 734 57.36 -26.42 17.40
CA ILE A 734 57.46 -26.54 18.87
C ILE A 734 56.36 -25.73 19.56
N TYR A 735 56.10 -24.53 19.06
CA TYR A 735 55.05 -23.68 19.63
C TYR A 735 53.66 -24.27 19.38
N VAL A 736 53.39 -24.67 18.14
CA VAL A 736 52.09 -25.27 17.77
C VAL A 736 51.82 -26.55 18.56
N GLU A 737 52.83 -27.41 18.76
CA GLU A 737 52.71 -28.62 19.59
C GLU A 737 52.30 -28.30 21.05
N SER A 738 52.68 -27.12 21.58
CA SER A 738 52.35 -26.71 22.95
C SER A 738 50.92 -26.23 23.14
N ILE A 739 50.24 -25.78 22.07
CA ILE A 739 48.88 -25.23 22.10
C ILE A 739 47.85 -26.14 21.41
N LEU A 740 48.31 -27.18 20.69
CA LEU A 740 47.46 -28.14 20.03
C LEU A 740 46.76 -29.05 21.05
N GLN A 741 45.43 -29.01 21.05
CA GLN A 741 44.57 -29.89 21.81
C GLN A 741 43.86 -30.85 20.86
N ILE A 742 43.99 -32.14 21.15
CA ILE A 742 43.39 -33.20 20.33
C ILE A 742 42.37 -33.94 21.19
N SER A 743 41.10 -33.85 20.81
CA SER A 743 39.98 -34.56 21.41
C SER A 743 39.63 -35.76 20.53
N VAL A 744 40.33 -36.89 20.72
CA VAL A 744 40.22 -38.10 19.88
C VAL A 744 39.56 -39.27 20.59
N ASN A 745 38.74 -40.01 19.82
CA ASN A 745 38.37 -41.41 20.11
C ASN A 745 39.07 -42.43 19.17
N SER A 746 40.06 -42.01 18.36
CA SER A 746 40.62 -42.81 17.26
C SER A 746 42.16 -42.71 17.14
N GLY A 747 42.80 -43.76 16.61
CA GLY A 747 44.27 -43.91 16.51
C GLY A 747 44.96 -43.08 15.42
N ARG A 748 44.63 -41.80 15.25
CA ARG A 748 45.27 -40.90 14.26
C ARG A 748 46.57 -40.27 14.78
N THR A 749 47.46 -39.92 13.86
CA THR A 749 48.73 -39.24 14.15
C THR A 749 48.80 -37.88 13.47
N PHE A 750 49.15 -36.83 14.21
CA PHE A 750 49.39 -35.49 13.68
C PHE A 750 50.89 -35.26 13.56
N ASN A 751 51.35 -34.97 12.34
CA ASN A 751 52.74 -34.62 12.06
C ASN A 751 52.85 -33.10 11.95
N ILE A 752 53.47 -32.48 12.95
CA ILE A 752 53.67 -31.03 12.99
C ILE A 752 55.06 -30.73 12.42
N VAL A 753 55.11 -30.15 11.22
CA VAL A 753 56.35 -29.99 10.44
C VAL A 753 56.39 -28.63 9.75
N THR A 754 57.57 -28.24 9.28
CA THR A 754 57.76 -26.99 8.51
C THR A 754 57.48 -27.14 7.02
N ASP A 755 57.47 -28.36 6.51
CA ASP A 755 57.13 -28.72 5.12
C ASP A 755 56.50 -30.12 5.16
N CYS A 756 55.30 -30.27 4.59
CA CYS A 756 54.60 -31.54 4.52
C CYS A 756 55.09 -32.45 3.39
N ASN A 757 55.96 -31.95 2.50
CA ASN A 757 56.54 -32.71 1.39
C ASN A 757 57.89 -33.36 1.72
N ASP A 758 58.46 -33.06 2.89
CA ASP A 758 59.67 -33.68 3.45
C ASP A 758 59.34 -34.96 4.25
#